data_AF-A0A6P8MMJ5-F1
#
_entry.id   AF-A0A6P8MMJ5-F1
#
_cell.length_a   1.000
_cell.length_b   1.000
_cell.length_c   1.000
_cell.angle_alpha   90.00
_cell.angle_beta   90.00
_cell.angle_gamma   90.00
#
_symmetry.space_group_name_H-M   'P 1'
#
loop_
_entity.id
_entity.type
_entity.pdbx_description
1 polymer ?
#
loop_
_entity_poly.entity_id
_entity_poly.type
_entity_poly.pdbx_seq_one_letter_code
_entity_poly.pdbx_strand_id
1 'polypeptide(L)'
;MHLFDTWLCFGFLSLVNGLREYDKKDLITLREEVRSMFDHAYSSYLTYAYPYDELRSLSCDGFDTWGSFSLTLIDALDTLAVMGNFSEFRRVAEIISARADFEANINVSVFETNIRVVGGLLSAHLLSRKAGINLEPGWPCNGPLLRLAEDMAKRLIAAFDTPTGMPYGTVNLKYGVPEGETSITCTAGIGTFLLEFGTLSRLTGDPLYEEVAMNAIKALHYYKSNIGLVGNHIDVLTGHWTAQDSGIGAGVDSYFEYLAKGTLLFQDPLLATIFHEHKAAIEKYIRREDWHLWVSMTKGQVTLPVFQSLDAYWPGVLSLFGEIGDAMKSLHNYHRVWKQFGFTPEFYNIPQAEAGTNREGYPLRPELIESVMYLYRATGDPYLIQVGIDILRSLQHSAKTTCGYATINDVRDHRKADRMESFFLAETTKYLYLLFDPDNFIHNSGQKGEIIETQWGQCIVDAGGYIFNTEAHPIDPGALYCCHRSQNLFSDQKATLWKFIPVNDMKEKENIEHALYPKDIKDTNDDKPIEIVKLSEMRHTSVNNVENNNNKNLINPLPLINGKVDEVIAIEEESKINTNNPEALSGSLCQEEPESLKVQVAAPPSGIYKADDSENIDTYETYTTSDGHYPTSATKNNTESFIKQNSIKSRFEPQILLENIRKRIYIQQIILQK
;
A
#
# COMPACT_ATOMS: atom_id res chain seq x y z
N MET A 1 -16.12 -3.34 -71.51
CA MET A 1 -15.47 -2.60 -70.42
C MET A 1 -16.21 -2.90 -69.10
N HIS A 2 -16.27 -4.17 -68.67
CA HIS A 2 -17.03 -4.63 -67.49
C HIS A 2 -16.53 -6.01 -66.99
N LEU A 3 -15.20 -6.18 -66.88
CA LEU A 3 -14.58 -7.45 -66.41
C LEU A 3 -13.31 -7.22 -65.56
N PHE A 4 -13.15 -6.03 -64.95
CA PHE A 4 -11.98 -5.70 -64.12
C PHE A 4 -12.32 -5.22 -62.70
N ASP A 5 -13.54 -4.74 -62.45
CA ASP A 5 -13.89 -4.14 -61.16
C ASP A 5 -14.21 -5.17 -60.06
N THR A 6 -14.59 -6.40 -60.44
CA THR A 6 -15.02 -7.45 -59.50
C THR A 6 -13.89 -8.16 -58.73
N TRP A 7 -12.62 -7.79 -58.98
CA TRP A 7 -11.46 -8.36 -58.27
C TRP A 7 -10.83 -7.41 -57.23
N LEU A 8 -11.24 -6.15 -57.15
CA LEU A 8 -10.74 -5.23 -56.10
C LEU A 8 -11.47 -5.41 -54.75
N CYS A 9 -12.76 -5.75 -54.76
CA CYS A 9 -13.58 -5.77 -53.54
C CYS A 9 -13.31 -6.96 -52.59
N PHE A 10 -12.62 -8.02 -53.03
CA PHE A 10 -12.27 -9.17 -52.18
C PHE A 10 -10.86 -9.11 -51.57
N GLY A 11 -10.02 -8.16 -51.99
CA GLY A 11 -8.64 -8.01 -51.50
C GLY A 11 -8.48 -7.15 -50.23
N PHE A 12 -9.56 -6.54 -49.72
CA PHE A 12 -9.50 -5.48 -48.70
C PHE A 12 -10.16 -5.83 -47.36
N LEU A 13 -10.39 -7.13 -47.10
CA LEU A 13 -11.10 -7.63 -45.90
C LEU A 13 -10.29 -8.63 -45.06
N SER A 14 -8.99 -8.78 -45.33
CA SER A 14 -8.07 -9.65 -44.57
C SER A 14 -7.11 -8.90 -43.66
N LEU A 15 -7.31 -7.59 -43.45
CA LEU A 15 -6.65 -6.81 -42.38
C LEU A 15 -7.50 -6.87 -41.10
N VAL A 16 -7.83 -8.10 -40.69
CA VAL A 16 -8.28 -8.37 -39.33
C VAL A 16 -7.05 -8.16 -38.45
N ASN A 17 -7.03 -7.05 -37.71
CA ASN A 17 -6.12 -6.92 -36.58
C ASN A 17 -6.49 -8.01 -35.58
N GLY A 18 -5.73 -9.10 -35.59
CA GLY A 18 -5.92 -10.21 -34.67
C GLY A 18 -5.62 -9.75 -33.25
N LEU A 19 -6.66 -9.31 -32.53
CA LEU A 19 -6.64 -9.27 -31.09
C LEU A 19 -6.21 -10.66 -30.61
N ARG A 20 -5.04 -10.71 -29.96
CA ARG A 20 -4.45 -11.96 -29.52
C ARG A 20 -5.23 -12.48 -28.32
N GLU A 21 -6.23 -13.30 -28.60
CA GLU A 21 -6.92 -14.07 -27.56
C GLU A 21 -5.91 -14.99 -26.86
N TYR A 22 -5.99 -15.04 -25.54
CA TYR A 22 -5.24 -15.95 -24.68
C TYR A 22 -6.23 -16.94 -24.10
N ASP A 23 -5.98 -18.23 -24.30
CA ASP A 23 -6.85 -19.25 -23.70
C ASP A 23 -6.47 -19.50 -22.22
N LYS A 24 -7.31 -20.26 -21.51
CA LYS A 24 -7.06 -20.57 -20.09
C LYS A 24 -5.77 -21.37 -19.87
N LYS A 25 -5.33 -22.14 -20.86
CA LYS A 25 -4.09 -22.94 -20.81
C LYS A 25 -2.86 -22.06 -21.07
N ASP A 26 -2.95 -21.03 -21.91
CA ASP A 26 -1.91 -20.00 -22.05
C ASP A 26 -1.67 -19.31 -20.71
N LEU A 27 -2.76 -18.83 -20.06
CA LEU A 27 -2.69 -18.17 -18.75
C LEU A 27 -2.12 -19.10 -17.67
N ILE A 28 -2.58 -20.36 -17.60
CA ILE A 28 -1.99 -21.35 -16.68
C ILE A 28 -0.50 -21.55 -16.98
N THR A 29 -0.08 -21.64 -18.25
CA THR A 29 1.33 -21.84 -18.60
C THR A 29 2.21 -20.67 -18.14
N LEU A 30 1.73 -19.44 -18.30
CA LEU A 30 2.42 -18.23 -17.83
C LEU A 30 2.46 -18.16 -16.30
N ARG A 31 1.35 -18.50 -15.62
CA ARG A 31 1.27 -18.58 -14.16
C ARG A 31 2.27 -19.58 -13.57
N GLU A 32 2.39 -20.77 -14.14
CA GLU A 32 3.37 -21.77 -13.71
C GLU A 32 4.82 -21.32 -13.99
N GLU A 33 5.05 -20.54 -15.05
CA GLU A 33 6.36 -19.93 -15.30
C GLU A 33 6.73 -18.85 -14.26
N VAL A 34 5.75 -18.06 -13.80
CA VAL A 34 5.94 -17.11 -12.69
C VAL A 34 6.15 -17.85 -11.36
N ARG A 35 5.42 -18.93 -11.08
CA ARG A 35 5.70 -19.78 -9.91
C ARG A 35 7.15 -20.31 -9.96
N SER A 36 7.60 -20.79 -11.11
CA SER A 36 8.99 -21.24 -11.30
C SER A 36 10.04 -20.12 -11.13
N MET A 37 9.68 -18.86 -11.43
CA MET A 37 10.50 -17.68 -11.14
C MET A 37 10.58 -17.41 -9.63
N PHE A 38 9.44 -17.42 -8.93
CA PHE A 38 9.38 -17.29 -7.47
C PHE A 38 10.16 -18.41 -6.78
N ASP A 39 9.92 -19.67 -7.13
CA ASP A 39 10.57 -20.84 -6.52
C ASP A 39 12.10 -20.79 -6.66
N HIS A 40 12.62 -20.36 -7.83
CA HIS A 40 14.06 -20.17 -8.06
C HIS A 40 14.66 -19.08 -7.16
N ALA A 41 14.00 -17.92 -7.07
CA ALA A 41 14.43 -16.80 -6.25
C ALA A 41 14.35 -17.11 -4.75
N TYR A 42 13.22 -17.66 -4.30
CA TYR A 42 12.93 -17.99 -2.92
C TYR A 42 13.82 -19.13 -2.39
N SER A 43 14.01 -20.21 -3.17
CA SER A 43 14.94 -21.28 -2.77
C SER A 43 16.40 -20.83 -2.79
N SER A 44 16.78 -19.87 -3.66
CA SER A 44 18.10 -19.25 -3.63
C SER A 44 18.29 -18.42 -2.37
N TYR A 45 17.30 -17.59 -1.98
CA TYR A 45 17.33 -16.85 -0.72
C TYR A 45 17.50 -17.79 0.48
N LEU A 46 16.71 -18.86 0.58
CA LEU A 46 16.82 -19.85 1.66
C LEU A 46 18.15 -20.63 1.68
N THR A 47 18.84 -20.74 0.54
CA THR A 47 20.11 -21.49 0.42
C THR A 47 21.34 -20.61 0.68
N TYR A 48 21.29 -19.35 0.27
CA TYR A 48 22.46 -18.47 0.19
C TYR A 48 22.41 -17.24 1.11
N ALA A 49 21.21 -16.77 1.47
CA ALA A 49 21.03 -15.52 2.21
C ALA A 49 20.37 -15.69 3.58
N TYR A 50 19.39 -16.58 3.77
CA TYR A 50 18.77 -16.80 5.08
C TYR A 50 19.83 -17.14 6.16
N PRO A 51 19.88 -16.45 7.32
CA PRO A 51 18.83 -15.60 7.90
C PRO A 51 18.95 -14.08 7.63
N TYR A 52 19.85 -13.64 6.76
CA TYR A 52 19.99 -12.23 6.40
C TYR A 52 18.74 -11.66 5.70
N ASP A 53 18.61 -10.34 5.64
CA ASP A 53 17.44 -9.67 5.06
C ASP A 53 17.26 -9.90 3.56
N GLU A 54 18.32 -9.75 2.76
CA GLU A 54 18.27 -9.77 1.29
C GLU A 54 19.38 -10.63 0.65
N LEU A 55 19.19 -10.97 -0.62
CA LEU A 55 20.05 -11.87 -1.39
C LEU A 55 20.89 -11.11 -2.42
N ARG A 56 22.19 -11.40 -2.48
CA ARG A 56 23.10 -10.94 -3.54
C ARG A 56 23.29 -12.09 -4.54
N SER A 57 22.59 -11.97 -5.66
CA SER A 57 22.29 -13.09 -6.55
C SER A 57 23.36 -13.38 -7.61
N LEU A 58 24.44 -12.59 -7.67
CA LEU A 58 25.64 -12.84 -8.48
C LEU A 58 26.77 -13.44 -7.62
N SER A 59 26.94 -12.97 -6.38
CA SER A 59 27.86 -13.53 -5.39
C SER A 59 27.36 -14.82 -4.76
N CYS A 60 26.03 -15.03 -4.72
CA CYS A 60 25.36 -16.14 -4.03
C CYS A 60 25.61 -16.12 -2.51
N ASP A 61 25.46 -14.94 -1.89
CA ASP A 61 25.46 -14.75 -0.43
C ASP A 61 24.37 -13.76 0.02
N GLY A 62 24.20 -13.59 1.33
CA GLY A 62 23.25 -12.63 1.91
C GLY A 62 23.88 -11.32 2.37
N PHE A 63 23.02 -10.39 2.77
CA PHE A 63 23.37 -9.22 3.58
C PHE A 63 22.13 -8.68 4.31
N ASP A 64 22.35 -7.96 5.41
CA ASP A 64 21.28 -7.24 6.10
C ASP A 64 21.13 -5.85 5.53
N THR A 65 19.86 -5.45 5.32
CA THR A 65 19.47 -4.17 4.75
C THR A 65 18.74 -3.34 5.79
N TRP A 66 17.81 -3.95 6.54
CA TRP A 66 16.89 -3.26 7.44
C TRP A 66 16.61 -4.12 8.68
N GLY A 67 17.37 -3.89 9.75
CA GLY A 67 17.06 -4.43 11.07
C GLY A 67 17.49 -5.89 11.34
N SER A 68 18.07 -6.61 10.37
CA SER A 68 18.44 -8.03 10.51
C SER A 68 17.25 -8.92 10.87
N PHE A 69 16.09 -8.65 10.25
CA PHE A 69 14.82 -9.31 10.53
C PHE A 69 14.60 -10.59 9.74
N SER A 70 15.51 -10.96 8.83
CA SER A 70 15.22 -11.92 7.74
C SER A 70 14.11 -11.39 6.83
N LEU A 71 14.18 -10.10 6.48
CA LEU A 71 13.15 -9.33 5.75
C LEU A 71 12.45 -10.12 4.62
N THR A 72 13.21 -10.63 3.64
CA THR A 72 12.67 -11.43 2.51
C THR A 72 11.85 -12.65 2.94
N LEU A 73 12.10 -13.23 4.13
CA LEU A 73 11.31 -14.34 4.66
C LEU A 73 9.92 -13.91 5.16
N ILE A 74 9.79 -12.67 5.64
CA ILE A 74 8.52 -12.08 6.10
C ILE A 74 7.73 -11.63 4.87
N ASP A 75 8.35 -10.86 3.98
CA ASP A 75 7.66 -10.21 2.85
C ASP A 75 7.19 -11.24 1.80
N ALA A 76 7.91 -12.35 1.63
CA ALA A 76 7.49 -13.44 0.74
C ALA A 76 6.40 -14.36 1.34
N LEU A 77 6.05 -14.21 2.63
CA LEU A 77 5.21 -15.18 3.35
C LEU A 77 3.78 -15.25 2.80
N ASP A 78 3.12 -14.12 2.62
CA ASP A 78 1.78 -14.06 2.03
C ASP A 78 1.75 -14.58 0.58
N THR A 79 2.84 -14.37 -0.17
CA THR A 79 3.02 -14.82 -1.55
C THR A 79 3.00 -16.34 -1.64
N LEU A 80 3.59 -17.05 -0.65
CA LEU A 80 3.45 -18.50 -0.52
C LEU A 80 1.98 -18.93 -0.42
N ALA A 81 1.13 -18.18 0.27
CA ALA A 81 -0.31 -18.47 0.33
C ALA A 81 -1.04 -18.11 -0.97
N VAL A 82 -0.73 -16.96 -1.59
CA VAL A 82 -1.31 -16.53 -2.89
C VAL A 82 -1.02 -17.55 -4.00
N MET A 83 0.21 -18.08 -4.04
CA MET A 83 0.63 -19.12 -4.99
C MET A 83 0.22 -20.55 -4.56
N GLY A 84 -0.40 -20.73 -3.39
CA GLY A 84 -0.92 -22.02 -2.90
C GLY A 84 0.10 -22.95 -2.23
N ASN A 85 1.33 -22.49 -1.98
CA ASN A 85 2.35 -23.23 -1.22
C ASN A 85 2.11 -23.13 0.30
N PHE A 86 0.95 -23.60 0.75
CA PHE A 86 0.55 -23.55 2.16
C PHE A 86 1.44 -24.40 3.08
N SER A 87 2.18 -25.39 2.54
CA SER A 87 3.13 -26.19 3.33
C SER A 87 4.34 -25.36 3.76
N GLU A 88 4.90 -24.58 2.85
CA GLU A 88 6.01 -23.69 3.18
C GLU A 88 5.54 -22.50 4.01
N PHE A 89 4.35 -21.95 3.70
CA PHE A 89 3.71 -20.92 4.52
C PHE A 89 3.67 -21.30 6.02
N ARG A 90 3.21 -22.52 6.33
CA ARG A 90 3.13 -23.00 7.72
C ARG A 90 4.52 -23.11 8.36
N ARG A 91 5.50 -23.70 7.66
CA ARG A 91 6.90 -23.82 8.13
C ARG A 91 7.50 -22.44 8.47
N VAL A 92 7.26 -21.45 7.62
CA VAL A 92 7.81 -20.10 7.78
C VAL A 92 7.10 -19.32 8.86
N ALA A 93 5.76 -19.40 8.91
CA ALA A 93 4.96 -18.80 9.98
C ALA A 93 5.32 -19.38 11.36
N GLU A 94 5.61 -20.68 11.47
CA GLU A 94 6.11 -21.33 12.69
C GLU A 94 7.49 -20.79 13.10
N ILE A 95 8.42 -20.61 12.14
CA ILE A 95 9.76 -20.04 12.40
C ILE A 95 9.68 -18.58 12.87
N ILE A 96 8.83 -17.76 12.26
CA ILE A 96 8.63 -16.35 12.65
C ILE A 96 7.92 -16.27 14.01
N SER A 97 6.89 -17.09 14.23
CA SER A 97 6.14 -17.16 15.50
C SER A 97 6.95 -17.71 16.68
N ALA A 98 8.15 -18.25 16.43
CA ALA A 98 9.09 -18.67 17.47
C ALA A 98 9.94 -17.51 18.04
N ARG A 99 9.84 -16.30 17.46
CA ARG A 99 10.42 -15.08 18.04
C ARG A 99 9.59 -14.63 19.25
N ALA A 100 10.26 -14.10 20.27
CA ALA A 100 9.59 -13.56 21.46
C ALA A 100 9.05 -12.15 21.20
N ASP A 101 9.89 -11.29 20.63
CA ASP A 101 9.66 -9.87 20.34
C ASP A 101 10.71 -9.39 19.31
N PHE A 102 10.66 -8.11 18.94
CA PHE A 102 11.64 -7.43 18.08
C PHE A 102 12.60 -6.49 18.84
N GLU A 103 12.90 -6.73 20.12
CA GLU A 103 13.77 -5.84 20.90
C GLU A 103 15.26 -6.02 20.57
N ALA A 104 15.75 -5.22 19.63
CA ALA A 104 17.17 -5.09 19.32
C ALA A 104 17.68 -3.65 19.51
N ASN A 105 18.95 -3.50 19.87
CA ASN A 105 19.63 -2.20 19.80
C ASN A 105 20.09 -1.95 18.36
N ILE A 106 19.12 -1.63 17.49
CA ILE A 106 19.34 -1.36 16.07
C ILE A 106 18.40 -0.23 15.63
N ASN A 107 18.90 0.64 14.75
CA ASN A 107 18.12 1.70 14.12
C ASN A 107 17.50 1.16 12.83
N VAL A 108 16.23 1.48 12.59
CA VAL A 108 15.49 1.05 11.40
C VAL A 108 14.69 2.21 10.80
N SER A 109 14.46 2.17 9.48
CA SER A 109 13.52 3.05 8.80
C SER A 109 12.10 2.75 9.26
N VAL A 110 11.38 3.77 9.72
CA VAL A 110 10.02 3.65 10.26
C VAL A 110 9.01 3.31 9.15
N PHE A 111 9.23 3.87 7.96
CA PHE A 111 8.45 3.58 6.74
C PHE A 111 8.63 2.13 6.26
N GLU A 112 9.86 1.72 5.98
CA GLU A 112 10.19 0.38 5.46
C GLU A 112 9.73 -0.72 6.43
N THR A 113 9.98 -0.53 7.73
CA THR A 113 9.59 -1.50 8.75
C THR A 113 8.07 -1.61 8.90
N ASN A 114 7.32 -0.53 8.64
CA ASN A 114 5.85 -0.60 8.61
C ASN A 114 5.37 -1.40 7.40
N ILE A 115 5.69 -0.95 6.18
CA ILE A 115 5.08 -1.51 4.96
C ILE A 115 5.46 -2.98 4.74
N ARG A 116 6.71 -3.36 5.09
CA ARG A 116 7.24 -4.72 4.96
C ARG A 116 6.91 -5.59 6.19
N VAL A 117 7.49 -5.26 7.35
CA VAL A 117 7.41 -6.14 8.53
C VAL A 117 6.02 -6.13 9.16
N VAL A 118 5.42 -4.96 9.40
CA VAL A 118 4.07 -4.89 9.99
C VAL A 118 3.03 -5.36 8.97
N GLY A 119 3.11 -4.91 7.71
CA GLY A 119 2.23 -5.33 6.61
C GLY A 119 2.25 -6.84 6.35
N GLY A 120 3.44 -7.43 6.20
CA GLY A 120 3.63 -8.86 5.93
C GLY A 120 3.17 -9.75 7.07
N LEU A 121 3.45 -9.36 8.33
CA LEU A 121 2.95 -10.08 9.51
C LEU A 121 1.42 -10.02 9.62
N LEU A 122 0.80 -8.86 9.35
CA LEU A 122 -0.66 -8.70 9.36
C LEU A 122 -1.34 -9.51 8.25
N SER A 123 -0.82 -9.47 7.02
CA SER A 123 -1.39 -10.27 5.92
C SER A 123 -1.20 -11.76 6.15
N ALA A 124 -0.02 -12.20 6.60
CA ALA A 124 0.20 -13.61 6.97
C ALA A 124 -0.72 -14.06 8.11
N HIS A 125 -0.97 -13.21 9.12
CA HIS A 125 -1.94 -13.49 10.18
C HIS A 125 -3.37 -13.68 9.63
N LEU A 126 -3.81 -12.84 8.68
CA LEU A 126 -5.12 -12.96 8.03
C LEU A 126 -5.21 -14.18 7.09
N LEU A 127 -4.13 -14.52 6.39
CA LEU A 127 -4.08 -15.69 5.51
C LEU A 127 -3.84 -17.02 6.26
N SER A 128 -3.47 -16.97 7.54
CA SER A 128 -3.18 -18.15 8.37
C SER A 128 -4.31 -19.18 8.41
N ARG A 129 -5.58 -18.73 8.42
CA ARG A 129 -6.75 -19.62 8.34
C ARG A 129 -6.78 -20.38 7.02
N LYS A 130 -6.64 -19.67 5.90
CA LYS A 130 -6.64 -20.24 4.55
C LYS A 130 -5.47 -21.20 4.32
N ALA A 131 -4.30 -20.90 4.89
CA ALA A 131 -3.12 -21.76 4.85
C ALA A 131 -3.20 -22.98 5.78
N GLY A 132 -4.25 -23.10 6.60
CA GLY A 132 -4.46 -24.24 7.50
C GLY A 132 -3.48 -24.28 8.68
N ILE A 133 -3.08 -23.12 9.22
CA ILE A 133 -2.39 -23.05 10.51
C ILE A 133 -3.36 -23.50 11.63
N ASN A 134 -2.82 -24.16 12.66
CA ASN A 134 -3.55 -24.41 13.90
C ASN A 134 -3.72 -23.10 14.67
N LEU A 135 -4.80 -22.37 14.38
CA LEU A 135 -5.07 -21.04 14.93
C LEU A 135 -5.29 -21.10 16.45
N GLU A 136 -4.84 -20.06 17.15
CA GLU A 136 -5.23 -19.83 18.54
C GLU A 136 -6.72 -19.44 18.65
N PRO A 137 -7.38 -19.75 19.78
CA PRO A 137 -8.69 -19.19 20.09
C PRO A 137 -8.67 -17.66 20.01
N GLY A 138 -9.71 -17.09 19.39
CA GLY A 138 -9.87 -15.65 19.22
C GLY A 138 -9.45 -15.08 17.87
N TRP A 139 -8.83 -15.86 16.96
CA TRP A 139 -8.56 -15.43 15.57
C TRP A 139 -9.84 -14.90 14.87
N PRO A 140 -9.79 -13.80 14.09
CA PRO A 140 -8.61 -13.04 13.65
C PRO A 140 -8.10 -12.01 14.67
N CYS A 141 -8.66 -11.95 15.86
CA CYS A 141 -8.42 -10.91 16.87
C CYS A 141 -7.36 -11.30 17.91
N ASN A 142 -6.78 -12.48 17.76
CA ASN A 142 -5.64 -12.99 18.51
C ASN A 142 -4.85 -13.97 17.62
N GLY A 143 -3.53 -13.99 17.80
CA GLY A 143 -2.61 -14.92 17.13
C GLY A 143 -1.14 -14.47 17.28
N PRO A 144 -0.16 -15.36 17.06
CA PRO A 144 1.25 -15.04 17.28
C PRO A 144 1.77 -13.97 16.31
N LEU A 145 1.43 -14.08 15.02
CA LEU A 145 1.82 -13.11 14.00
C LEU A 145 1.22 -11.72 14.25
N LEU A 146 -0.04 -11.64 14.70
CA LEU A 146 -0.66 -10.36 15.12
C LEU A 146 0.07 -9.71 16.30
N ARG A 147 0.48 -10.49 17.31
CA ARG A 147 1.24 -9.96 18.46
C ARG A 147 2.65 -9.50 18.08
N LEU A 148 3.29 -10.16 17.11
CA LEU A 148 4.57 -9.71 16.55
C LEU A 148 4.43 -8.42 15.73
N ALA A 149 3.35 -8.28 14.94
CA ALA A 149 3.04 -7.03 14.26
C ALA A 149 2.77 -5.89 15.26
N GLU A 150 2.06 -6.20 16.35
CA GLU A 150 1.76 -5.25 17.43
C GLU A 150 3.03 -4.81 18.19
N ASP A 151 3.94 -5.73 18.51
CA ASP A 151 5.23 -5.41 19.15
C ASP A 151 6.07 -4.48 18.28
N MET A 152 6.16 -4.75 16.97
CA MET A 152 6.87 -3.88 16.04
C MET A 152 6.22 -2.49 15.97
N ALA A 153 4.90 -2.41 15.77
CA ALA A 153 4.18 -1.13 15.69
C ALA A 153 4.29 -0.30 16.98
N LYS A 154 4.31 -0.95 18.17
CA LYS A 154 4.57 -0.27 19.46
C LYS A 154 5.93 0.41 19.51
N ARG A 155 6.96 -0.16 18.87
CA ARG A 155 8.31 0.42 18.76
C ARG A 155 8.32 1.57 17.76
N LEU A 156 7.66 1.41 16.60
CA LEU A 156 7.53 2.45 15.58
C LEU A 156 6.75 3.70 16.07
N ILE A 157 5.75 3.54 16.94
CA ILE A 157 4.95 4.64 17.52
C ILE A 157 5.82 5.73 18.19
N ALA A 158 7.03 5.40 18.68
CA ALA A 158 7.93 6.39 19.27
C ALA A 158 8.35 7.50 18.30
N ALA A 159 8.35 7.23 16.99
CA ALA A 159 8.68 8.23 15.96
C ALA A 159 7.65 9.35 15.84
N PHE A 160 6.39 9.12 16.24
CA PHE A 160 5.27 10.04 16.08
C PHE A 160 5.14 11.07 17.23
N ASP A 161 6.05 11.08 18.21
CA ASP A 161 6.04 12.03 19.34
C ASP A 161 6.60 13.41 18.95
N THR A 162 6.01 14.02 17.92
CA THR A 162 6.42 15.31 17.34
C THR A 162 5.35 16.39 17.56
N PRO A 163 5.69 17.69 17.48
CA PRO A 163 4.72 18.78 17.59
C PRO A 163 3.61 18.76 16.53
N THR A 164 3.83 18.07 15.40
CA THR A 164 2.88 17.96 14.27
C THR A 164 2.20 16.59 14.19
N GLY A 165 2.63 15.60 14.97
CA GLY A 165 2.19 14.21 14.86
C GLY A 165 2.67 13.47 13.60
N MET A 166 3.50 14.09 12.76
CA MET A 166 4.19 13.41 11.65
C MET A 166 5.45 12.68 12.19
N PRO A 167 5.75 11.44 11.76
CA PRO A 167 6.85 10.67 12.34
C PRO A 167 8.23 11.10 11.84
N TYR A 168 9.24 10.92 12.70
CA TYR A 168 10.64 10.84 12.26
C TYR A 168 10.88 9.63 11.34
N GLY A 169 11.79 9.75 10.38
CA GLY A 169 12.14 8.67 9.45
C GLY A 169 12.82 7.45 10.09
N THR A 170 13.52 7.61 11.22
CA THR A 170 14.30 6.54 11.87
C THR A 170 13.90 6.34 13.33
N VAL A 171 13.88 5.08 13.80
CA VAL A 171 13.71 4.73 15.22
C VAL A 171 14.68 3.61 15.63
N ASN A 172 15.13 3.62 16.88
CA ASN A 172 15.83 2.49 17.50
C ASN A 172 14.82 1.59 18.24
N LEU A 173 14.79 0.29 17.92
CA LEU A 173 13.77 -0.65 18.43
C LEU A 173 13.78 -0.86 19.95
N LYS A 174 14.84 -0.44 20.64
CA LYS A 174 15.01 -0.51 22.09
C LYS A 174 14.96 0.85 22.78
N TYR A 175 15.39 1.93 22.12
CA TYR A 175 15.58 3.24 22.72
C TYR A 175 14.68 4.37 22.19
N GLY A 176 13.87 4.13 21.15
CA GLY A 176 13.05 5.15 20.51
C GLY A 176 13.84 6.00 19.50
N VAL A 177 13.42 7.24 19.26
CA VAL A 177 14.08 8.13 18.29
C VAL A 177 15.53 8.43 18.73
N PRO A 178 16.54 8.23 17.86
CA PRO A 178 17.95 8.52 18.20
C PRO A 178 18.21 9.99 18.55
N GLU A 179 19.17 10.26 19.44
CA GLU A 179 19.63 11.61 19.70
C GLU A 179 20.33 12.19 18.46
N GLY A 180 19.82 13.33 17.96
CA GLY A 180 20.34 13.97 16.74
C GLY A 180 19.73 13.44 15.44
N GLU A 181 18.66 12.63 15.49
CA GLU A 181 17.90 12.22 14.31
C GLU A 181 17.36 13.44 13.53
N THR A 182 17.35 13.34 12.20
CA THR A 182 16.86 14.43 11.34
C THR A 182 15.34 14.56 11.42
N SER A 183 14.84 15.77 11.65
CA SER A 183 13.40 16.05 11.55
C SER A 183 12.89 16.17 10.11
N ILE A 184 13.76 16.09 9.11
CA ILE A 184 13.35 16.11 7.70
C ILE A 184 12.98 14.70 7.26
N THR A 185 11.77 14.50 6.74
CA THR A 185 11.25 13.21 6.25
C THR A 185 10.38 13.42 5.01
N CYS A 186 10.28 12.42 4.14
CA CYS A 186 9.51 12.49 2.90
C CYS A 186 7.99 12.34 3.13
N THR A 187 7.17 12.81 2.19
CA THR A 187 5.70 12.73 2.29
C THR A 187 5.19 11.29 2.40
N ALA A 188 5.74 10.36 1.62
CA ALA A 188 5.47 8.93 1.72
C ALA A 188 5.82 8.38 3.12
N GLY A 189 7.00 8.71 3.63
CA GLY A 189 7.50 8.35 4.97
C GLY A 189 6.68 8.89 6.15
N ILE A 190 5.64 9.70 5.88
CA ILE A 190 4.71 10.26 6.87
C ILE A 190 3.28 9.74 6.63
N GLY A 191 2.85 9.58 5.38
CA GLY A 191 1.49 9.18 5.02
C GLY A 191 1.20 7.68 5.08
N THR A 192 2.23 6.85 4.94
CA THR A 192 2.09 5.44 4.55
C THR A 192 2.08 4.49 5.77
N PHE A 193 1.12 4.72 6.67
CA PHE A 193 0.90 3.89 7.87
C PHE A 193 -0.55 3.41 8.06
N LEU A 194 -1.53 4.10 7.47
CA LEU A 194 -2.93 3.92 7.84
C LEU A 194 -3.49 2.52 7.53
N LEU A 195 -2.99 1.83 6.50
CA LEU A 195 -3.46 0.48 6.17
C LEU A 195 -3.03 -0.53 7.25
N GLU A 196 -1.76 -0.52 7.67
CA GLU A 196 -1.22 -1.39 8.71
C GLU A 196 -1.74 -1.01 10.09
N PHE A 197 -1.60 0.26 10.47
CA PHE A 197 -1.94 0.75 11.81
C PHE A 197 -3.46 0.71 12.02
N GLY A 198 -4.26 1.06 11.00
CA GLY A 198 -5.71 0.87 11.03
C GLY A 198 -6.08 -0.61 11.13
N THR A 199 -5.49 -1.49 10.32
CA THR A 199 -5.72 -2.95 10.44
C THR A 199 -5.40 -3.47 11.84
N LEU A 200 -4.27 -3.05 12.40
CA LEU A 200 -3.84 -3.44 13.74
C LEU A 200 -4.85 -2.98 14.80
N SER A 201 -5.24 -1.70 14.80
CA SER A 201 -6.28 -1.16 15.69
C SER A 201 -7.61 -1.90 15.56
N ARG A 202 -8.06 -2.21 14.34
CA ARG A 202 -9.31 -2.93 14.11
C ARG A 202 -9.26 -4.38 14.61
N LEU A 203 -8.10 -5.04 14.59
CA LEU A 203 -7.92 -6.41 15.06
C LEU A 203 -7.65 -6.53 16.57
N THR A 204 -6.88 -5.61 17.17
CA THR A 204 -6.55 -5.64 18.61
C THR A 204 -7.60 -4.97 19.50
N GLY A 205 -8.30 -3.96 18.97
CA GLY A 205 -9.22 -3.11 19.75
C GLY A 205 -8.55 -1.91 20.43
N ASP A 206 -7.26 -1.66 20.20
CA ASP A 206 -6.55 -0.46 20.65
C ASP A 206 -6.59 0.62 19.55
N PRO A 207 -7.30 1.74 19.72
CA PRO A 207 -7.45 2.77 18.67
C PRO A 207 -6.17 3.57 18.40
N LEU A 208 -5.14 3.46 19.25
CA LEU A 208 -3.97 4.34 19.21
C LEU A 208 -3.25 4.35 17.85
N TYR A 209 -3.11 3.19 17.19
CA TYR A 209 -2.42 3.08 15.91
C TYR A 209 -3.17 3.83 14.81
N GLU A 210 -4.48 3.57 14.64
CA GLU A 210 -5.32 4.26 13.66
C GLU A 210 -5.40 5.77 13.92
N GLU A 211 -5.55 6.19 15.19
CA GLU A 211 -5.56 7.61 15.57
C GLU A 211 -4.25 8.32 15.18
N VAL A 212 -3.10 7.69 15.45
CA VAL A 212 -1.77 8.24 15.13
C VAL A 212 -1.55 8.35 13.61
N ALA A 213 -1.83 7.29 12.85
CA ALA A 213 -1.66 7.30 11.39
C ALA A 213 -2.61 8.29 10.70
N MET A 214 -3.86 8.37 11.15
CA MET A 214 -4.84 9.34 10.66
C MET A 214 -4.43 10.79 10.99
N ASN A 215 -3.76 11.02 12.14
CA ASN A 215 -3.25 12.34 12.52
C ASN A 215 -2.08 12.80 11.62
N ALA A 216 -1.17 11.90 11.24
CA ALA A 216 -0.10 12.21 10.29
C ALA A 216 -0.64 12.58 8.89
N ILE A 217 -1.65 11.85 8.39
CA ILE A 217 -2.35 12.19 7.13
C ILE A 217 -3.03 13.56 7.22
N LYS A 218 -3.73 13.85 8.33
CA LYS A 218 -4.33 15.16 8.60
C LYS A 218 -3.30 16.29 8.62
N ALA A 219 -2.11 16.05 9.18
CA ALA A 219 -1.02 17.02 9.19
C ALA A 219 -0.47 17.31 7.79
N LEU A 220 -0.17 16.29 6.97
CA LEU A 220 0.24 16.48 5.57
C LEU A 220 -0.80 17.29 4.77
N HIS A 221 -2.08 16.93 4.92
CA HIS A 221 -3.17 17.63 4.24
C HIS A 221 -3.41 19.06 4.78
N TYR A 222 -3.08 19.35 6.04
CA TYR A 222 -3.09 20.71 6.60
C TYR A 222 -1.95 21.56 6.03
N TYR A 223 -0.73 21.01 5.96
CA TYR A 223 0.46 21.73 5.47
C TYR A 223 0.55 21.84 3.94
N LYS A 224 -0.38 21.26 3.16
CA LYS A 224 -0.41 21.35 1.68
C LYS A 224 -0.38 22.80 1.17
N SER A 225 0.13 23.01 -0.03
CA SER A 225 0.24 24.34 -0.64
C SER A 225 -1.12 24.97 -0.97
N ASN A 226 -1.12 26.29 -1.21
CA ASN A 226 -2.28 27.06 -1.68
C ASN A 226 -2.86 26.56 -3.04
N ILE A 227 -2.20 25.64 -3.74
CA ILE A 227 -2.70 25.00 -4.97
C ILE A 227 -3.04 23.50 -4.80
N GLY A 228 -3.04 22.99 -3.57
CA GLY A 228 -3.44 21.61 -3.22
C GLY A 228 -2.33 20.56 -3.34
N LEU A 229 -1.10 20.97 -3.68
CA LEU A 229 0.05 20.06 -3.80
C LEU A 229 0.84 19.96 -2.48
N VAL A 230 1.41 18.78 -2.24
CA VAL A 230 2.40 18.51 -1.20
C VAL A 230 3.80 18.53 -1.80
N GLY A 231 4.82 18.82 -0.99
CA GLY A 231 6.21 18.74 -1.41
C GLY A 231 6.75 17.31 -1.30
N ASN A 232 8.04 17.16 -1.59
CA ASN A 232 8.72 15.87 -1.49
C ASN A 232 9.19 15.61 -0.04
N HIS A 233 9.75 16.62 0.63
CA HIS A 233 10.24 16.53 2.02
C HIS A 233 9.79 17.70 2.90
N ILE A 234 9.52 17.39 4.17
CA ILE A 234 9.01 18.31 5.20
C ILE A 234 9.75 18.13 6.53
N ASP A 235 9.94 19.21 7.28
CA ASP A 235 10.41 19.19 8.67
C ASP A 235 9.25 18.88 9.62
N VAL A 236 9.26 17.70 10.25
CA VAL A 236 8.18 17.21 11.13
C VAL A 236 8.06 17.96 12.46
N LEU A 237 9.03 18.81 12.80
CA LEU A 237 8.93 19.68 13.99
C LEU A 237 8.20 20.99 13.72
N THR A 238 8.17 21.48 12.48
CA THR A 238 7.60 22.80 12.12
C THR A 238 6.52 22.76 11.03
N GLY A 239 6.46 21.68 10.24
CA GLY A 239 5.67 21.59 9.02
C GLY A 239 6.21 22.40 7.85
N HIS A 240 7.50 22.75 7.85
CA HIS A 240 8.13 23.49 6.76
C HIS A 240 8.62 22.56 5.63
N TRP A 241 8.15 22.79 4.41
CA TRP A 241 8.57 22.05 3.22
C TRP A 241 10.01 22.41 2.79
N THR A 242 10.93 21.47 3.00
CA THR A 242 12.35 21.61 2.70
C THR A 242 12.67 21.26 1.24
N ALA A 243 12.00 20.26 0.66
CA ALA A 243 12.01 20.00 -0.78
C ALA A 243 10.63 20.28 -1.38
N GLN A 244 10.53 21.33 -2.19
CA GLN A 244 9.27 21.90 -2.70
C GLN A 244 8.92 21.48 -4.12
N ASP A 245 9.64 20.50 -4.67
CA ASP A 245 9.21 19.75 -5.84
C ASP A 245 8.09 18.76 -5.47
N SER A 246 7.24 18.46 -6.44
CA SER A 246 5.99 17.73 -6.29
C SER A 246 5.74 16.89 -7.52
N GLY A 247 5.38 15.63 -7.33
CA GLY A 247 5.08 14.65 -8.38
C GLY A 247 4.11 13.61 -7.84
N ILE A 248 4.02 12.46 -8.52
CA ILE A 248 3.28 11.29 -8.02
C ILE A 248 4.18 10.11 -7.64
N GLY A 249 5.47 10.14 -7.98
CA GLY A 249 6.45 9.11 -7.65
C GLY A 249 7.26 9.40 -6.37
N ALA A 250 8.54 9.05 -6.43
CA ALA A 250 9.44 8.80 -5.30
C ALA A 250 9.29 9.79 -4.14
N GLY A 251 8.90 9.27 -2.97
CA GLY A 251 8.80 10.04 -1.73
C GLY A 251 7.47 10.78 -1.54
N VAL A 252 6.51 10.61 -2.46
CA VAL A 252 5.15 11.16 -2.37
C VAL A 252 4.09 10.11 -2.71
N ASP A 253 4.33 9.31 -3.75
CA ASP A 253 3.62 8.08 -4.15
C ASP A 253 2.61 7.50 -3.15
N SER A 254 3.08 6.74 -2.17
CA SER A 254 2.28 5.88 -1.32
C SER A 254 1.36 6.65 -0.35
N TYR A 255 1.58 7.96 -0.15
CA TYR A 255 0.61 8.82 0.56
C TYR A 255 -0.70 8.96 -0.24
N PHE A 256 -0.62 9.20 -1.56
CA PHE A 256 -1.83 9.27 -2.40
C PHE A 256 -2.48 7.89 -2.55
N GLU A 257 -1.66 6.84 -2.57
CA GLU A 257 -2.15 5.46 -2.54
C GLU A 257 -2.91 5.15 -1.24
N TYR A 258 -2.38 5.51 -0.07
CA TYR A 258 -3.01 5.20 1.22
C TYR A 258 -4.30 5.98 1.45
N LEU A 259 -4.41 7.18 0.89
CA LEU A 259 -5.69 7.90 0.81
C LEU A 259 -6.71 7.13 -0.05
N ALA A 260 -6.30 6.64 -1.22
CA ALA A 260 -7.13 5.85 -2.13
C ALA A 260 -7.54 4.48 -1.54
N LYS A 261 -6.56 3.62 -1.24
CA LYS A 261 -6.75 2.27 -0.71
C LYS A 261 -7.37 2.29 0.69
N GLY A 262 -7.03 3.27 1.53
CA GLY A 262 -7.62 3.47 2.86
C GLY A 262 -9.10 3.89 2.82
N THR A 263 -9.50 4.71 1.84
CA THR A 263 -10.92 5.00 1.57
C THR A 263 -11.72 3.72 1.36
N LEU A 264 -11.17 2.75 0.64
CA LEU A 264 -11.84 1.49 0.33
C LEU A 264 -11.83 0.51 1.51
N LEU A 265 -10.71 0.42 2.24
CA LEU A 265 -10.55 -0.49 3.38
C LEU A 265 -11.39 -0.08 4.59
N PHE A 266 -11.38 1.21 4.95
CA PHE A 266 -12.03 1.71 6.18
C PHE A 266 -13.40 2.36 5.93
N GLN A 267 -13.75 2.64 4.66
CA GLN A 267 -14.99 3.29 4.23
C GLN A 267 -15.15 4.73 4.78
N ASP A 268 -14.04 5.42 5.06
CA ASP A 268 -14.02 6.78 5.61
C ASP A 268 -14.18 7.87 4.52
N PRO A 269 -15.24 8.71 4.56
CA PRO A 269 -15.41 9.84 3.64
C PRO A 269 -14.34 10.93 3.74
N LEU A 270 -13.61 11.04 4.86
CA LEU A 270 -12.54 12.03 5.02
C LEU A 270 -11.37 11.70 4.07
N LEU A 271 -10.94 10.44 4.03
CA LEU A 271 -9.90 9.96 3.13
C LEU A 271 -10.30 10.17 1.66
N ALA A 272 -11.56 9.89 1.32
CA ALA A 272 -12.08 10.13 -0.04
C ALA A 272 -12.01 11.61 -0.44
N THR A 273 -12.35 12.51 0.49
CA THR A 273 -12.32 13.96 0.29
C THR A 273 -10.88 14.45 0.07
N ILE A 274 -9.96 14.02 0.95
CA ILE A 274 -8.53 14.36 0.87
C ILE A 274 -7.91 13.81 -0.43
N PHE A 275 -8.22 12.57 -0.81
CA PHE A 275 -7.78 11.98 -2.07
C PHE A 275 -8.26 12.78 -3.28
N HIS A 276 -9.55 13.11 -3.35
CA HIS A 276 -10.12 13.83 -4.49
C HIS A 276 -9.61 15.28 -4.59
N GLU A 277 -9.33 15.96 -3.47
CA GLU A 277 -8.65 17.27 -3.49
C GLU A 277 -7.24 17.18 -4.07
N HIS A 278 -6.41 16.26 -3.58
CA HIS A 278 -5.05 16.09 -4.08
C HIS A 278 -5.04 15.62 -5.55
N LYS A 279 -5.94 14.70 -5.94
CA LYS A 279 -6.11 14.28 -7.34
C LYS A 279 -6.50 15.45 -8.24
N ALA A 280 -7.42 16.32 -7.82
CA ALA A 280 -7.80 17.51 -8.59
C ALA A 280 -6.62 18.49 -8.76
N ALA A 281 -5.68 18.55 -7.81
CA ALA A 281 -4.43 19.28 -7.96
C ALA A 281 -3.44 18.57 -8.91
N ILE A 282 -3.30 17.23 -8.82
CA ILE A 282 -2.43 16.42 -9.70
C ILE A 282 -2.84 16.57 -11.17
N GLU A 283 -4.12 16.33 -11.50
CA GLU A 283 -4.65 16.43 -12.88
C GLU A 283 -4.46 17.84 -13.48
N LYS A 284 -4.50 18.88 -12.64
CA LYS A 284 -4.40 20.28 -13.06
C LYS A 284 -2.95 20.76 -13.19
N TYR A 285 -2.08 20.36 -12.25
CA TYR A 285 -0.74 20.94 -12.10
C TYR A 285 0.39 19.99 -12.45
N ILE A 286 0.29 18.69 -12.17
CA ILE A 286 1.33 17.67 -12.43
C ILE A 286 1.15 17.02 -13.80
N ARG A 287 -0.08 16.65 -14.16
CA ARG A 287 -0.35 15.96 -15.43
C ARG A 287 -0.10 16.87 -16.63
N ARG A 288 0.63 16.36 -17.63
CA ARG A 288 0.85 16.99 -18.94
C ARG A 288 0.70 15.91 -20.00
N GLU A 289 -0.28 16.11 -20.90
CA GLU A 289 -0.76 15.06 -21.80
C GLU A 289 -1.14 13.81 -20.98
N ASP A 290 -0.50 12.67 -21.22
CA ASP A 290 -0.67 11.42 -20.47
C ASP A 290 0.61 11.01 -19.73
N TRP A 291 1.36 12.02 -19.27
CA TRP A 291 2.48 11.90 -18.34
C TRP A 291 2.20 12.73 -17.06
N HIS A 292 2.88 12.38 -15.97
CA HIS A 292 2.85 13.11 -14.71
C HIS A 292 4.25 13.64 -14.45
N LEU A 293 4.45 14.96 -14.51
CA LEU A 293 5.77 15.58 -14.45
C LEU A 293 6.03 16.19 -13.07
N TRP A 294 7.30 16.27 -12.67
CA TRP A 294 7.70 16.99 -11.46
C TRP A 294 7.48 18.50 -11.65
N VAL A 295 6.83 19.12 -10.67
CA VAL A 295 6.49 20.55 -10.64
C VAL A 295 6.76 21.17 -9.27
N SER A 296 6.97 22.48 -9.22
CA SER A 296 7.04 23.19 -7.94
C SER A 296 5.66 23.21 -7.25
N MET A 297 5.58 22.68 -6.02
CA MET A 297 4.35 22.53 -5.24
C MET A 297 3.58 23.85 -5.03
N THR A 298 4.26 25.01 -5.08
CA THR A 298 3.66 26.32 -4.82
C THR A 298 3.16 27.03 -6.08
N LYS A 299 3.57 26.57 -7.28
CA LYS A 299 3.32 27.27 -8.56
C LYS A 299 2.77 26.38 -9.68
N GLY A 300 2.96 25.06 -9.63
CA GLY A 300 2.59 24.14 -10.70
C GLY A 300 3.41 24.30 -12.00
N GLN A 301 4.53 25.02 -11.93
CA GLN A 301 5.51 25.12 -13.01
C GLN A 301 6.34 23.83 -13.06
N VAL A 302 6.58 23.27 -14.25
CA VAL A 302 7.41 22.07 -14.43
C VAL A 302 8.84 22.36 -14.00
N THR A 303 9.42 21.46 -13.22
CA THR A 303 10.81 21.52 -12.74
C THR A 303 11.67 20.42 -13.36
N LEU A 304 11.17 19.17 -13.43
CA LEU A 304 11.81 18.08 -14.17
C LEU A 304 10.80 17.36 -15.10
N PRO A 305 11.02 17.34 -16.43
CA PRO A 305 10.15 16.66 -17.39
C PRO A 305 10.50 15.17 -17.52
N VAL A 306 10.47 14.46 -16.39
CA VAL A 306 10.82 13.04 -16.27
C VAL A 306 9.61 12.20 -15.91
N PHE A 307 9.66 10.92 -16.26
CA PHE A 307 8.85 9.83 -15.69
C PHE A 307 9.77 9.02 -14.78
N GLN A 308 9.29 8.67 -13.59
CA GLN A 308 9.97 7.75 -12.69
C GLN A 308 9.35 6.35 -12.80
N SER A 309 10.15 5.30 -12.66
CA SER A 309 9.65 3.91 -12.58
C SER A 309 8.49 3.77 -11.58
N LEU A 310 8.64 4.40 -10.42
CA LEU A 310 7.66 4.52 -9.34
C LEU A 310 6.32 5.16 -9.75
N ASP A 311 6.25 6.08 -10.73
CA ASP A 311 4.98 6.69 -11.17
C ASP A 311 3.99 5.64 -11.73
N ALA A 312 4.47 4.43 -12.04
CA ALA A 312 3.71 3.39 -12.70
C ALA A 312 2.62 2.71 -11.84
N TYR A 313 2.53 2.97 -10.53
CA TYR A 313 1.42 2.53 -9.66
C TYR A 313 0.09 3.27 -9.95
N TRP A 314 0.20 4.52 -10.42
CA TRP A 314 -0.93 5.45 -10.49
C TRP A 314 -2.07 5.01 -11.41
N PRO A 315 -1.84 4.38 -12.59
CA PRO A 315 -2.91 3.76 -13.37
C PRO A 315 -3.72 2.69 -12.61
N GLY A 316 -3.08 1.95 -11.70
CA GLY A 316 -3.72 1.02 -10.78
C GLY A 316 -4.65 1.76 -9.82
N VAL A 317 -4.15 2.78 -9.12
CA VAL A 317 -4.93 3.66 -8.23
C VAL A 317 -6.12 4.31 -8.95
N LEU A 318 -5.92 4.85 -10.16
CA LEU A 318 -6.98 5.40 -11.01
C LEU A 318 -8.06 4.35 -11.35
N SER A 319 -7.66 3.10 -11.58
CA SER A 319 -8.60 2.03 -11.92
C SER A 319 -9.54 1.65 -10.76
N LEU A 320 -9.10 1.81 -9.51
CA LEU A 320 -9.93 1.57 -8.31
C LEU A 320 -11.18 2.47 -8.26
N PHE A 321 -11.07 3.69 -8.79
CA PHE A 321 -12.17 4.65 -8.90
C PHE A 321 -12.87 4.61 -10.28
N GLY A 322 -12.48 3.68 -11.15
CA GLY A 322 -13.08 3.49 -12.47
C GLY A 322 -12.55 4.42 -13.57
N GLU A 323 -11.44 5.13 -13.35
CA GLU A 323 -10.85 6.11 -14.29
C GLU A 323 -9.98 5.43 -15.39
N ILE A 324 -10.46 4.27 -15.87
CA ILE A 324 -9.80 3.37 -16.83
C ILE A 324 -9.29 4.11 -18.07
N GLY A 325 -10.07 5.08 -18.58
CA GLY A 325 -9.78 5.78 -19.82
C GLY A 325 -8.52 6.66 -19.79
N ASP A 326 -8.09 7.12 -18.62
CA ASP A 326 -6.84 7.88 -18.45
C ASP A 326 -5.70 7.00 -17.94
N ALA A 327 -6.02 6.06 -17.04
CA ALA A 327 -5.10 5.03 -16.58
C ALA A 327 -4.43 4.28 -17.74
N MET A 328 -5.22 3.80 -18.72
CA MET A 328 -4.71 3.09 -19.90
C MET A 328 -3.77 3.93 -20.77
N LYS A 329 -3.94 5.26 -20.85
CA LYS A 329 -3.06 6.13 -21.65
C LYS A 329 -1.69 6.27 -21.02
N SER A 330 -1.65 6.53 -19.72
CA SER A 330 -0.39 6.58 -18.96
C SER A 330 0.31 5.21 -19.00
N LEU A 331 -0.45 4.12 -18.84
CA LEU A 331 0.08 2.76 -18.99
C LEU A 331 0.68 2.49 -20.39
N HIS A 332 0.05 2.97 -21.46
CA HIS A 332 0.61 2.84 -22.82
C HIS A 332 1.94 3.60 -22.97
N ASN A 333 2.09 4.76 -22.33
CA ASN A 333 3.36 5.49 -22.28
C ASN A 333 4.42 4.72 -21.49
N TYR A 334 4.08 4.20 -20.31
CA TYR A 334 5.01 3.45 -19.45
C TYR A 334 5.45 2.13 -20.10
N HIS A 335 4.50 1.39 -20.70
CA HIS A 335 4.82 0.18 -21.47
C HIS A 335 5.65 0.50 -22.73
N ARG A 336 5.48 1.67 -23.38
CA ARG A 336 6.36 2.08 -24.49
C ARG A 336 7.82 2.21 -24.04
N VAL A 337 8.10 2.71 -22.83
CA VAL A 337 9.45 2.75 -22.25
C VAL A 337 9.97 1.32 -22.02
N TRP A 338 9.13 0.43 -21.48
CA TRP A 338 9.46 -0.99 -21.33
C TRP A 338 9.74 -1.69 -22.68
N LYS A 339 9.01 -1.35 -23.76
CA LYS A 339 9.30 -1.86 -25.12
C LYS A 339 10.61 -1.32 -25.70
N GLN A 340 11.13 -0.20 -25.21
CA GLN A 340 12.36 0.43 -25.68
C GLN A 340 13.61 -0.16 -25.01
N PHE A 341 13.57 -0.39 -23.69
CA PHE A 341 14.73 -0.85 -22.90
C PHE A 341 14.56 -2.22 -22.24
N GLY A 342 13.47 -2.94 -22.53
CA GLY A 342 13.09 -4.16 -21.82
C GLY A 342 12.65 -3.94 -20.36
N PHE A 343 12.77 -2.73 -19.83
CA PHE A 343 12.52 -2.34 -18.44
C PHE A 343 12.17 -0.83 -18.40
N THR A 344 11.60 -0.35 -17.29
CA THR A 344 11.50 1.09 -17.00
C THR A 344 12.68 1.53 -16.14
N PRO A 345 13.54 2.47 -16.59
CA PRO A 345 14.61 3.01 -15.75
C PRO A 345 14.03 3.84 -14.59
N GLU A 346 14.80 3.99 -13.50
CA GLU A 346 14.39 4.81 -12.34
C GLU A 346 13.98 6.23 -12.73
N PHE A 347 14.71 6.85 -13.68
CA PHE A 347 14.28 8.07 -14.35
C PHE A 347 14.34 7.87 -15.87
N TYR A 348 13.27 8.24 -16.57
CA TYR A 348 13.19 8.37 -18.02
C TYR A 348 12.98 9.83 -18.39
N ASN A 349 13.88 10.39 -19.18
CA ASN A 349 13.83 11.78 -19.62
C ASN A 349 12.94 11.90 -20.87
N ILE A 350 11.73 12.44 -20.71
CA ILE A 350 10.67 12.36 -21.72
C ILE A 350 11.02 13.16 -23.01
N PRO A 351 11.52 14.42 -22.95
CA PRO A 351 11.96 15.15 -24.14
C PRO A 351 13.12 14.51 -24.92
N GLN A 352 14.05 13.82 -24.24
CA GLN A 352 15.18 13.13 -24.88
C GLN A 352 14.83 11.70 -25.34
N ALA A 353 13.82 11.08 -24.75
CA ALA A 353 13.49 9.66 -24.88
C ALA A 353 14.63 8.71 -24.44
N GLU A 354 15.36 9.10 -23.40
CA GLU A 354 16.55 8.40 -22.88
C GLU A 354 16.40 8.07 -21.37
N ALA A 355 17.11 7.04 -20.90
CA ALA A 355 17.28 6.78 -19.47
C ALA A 355 18.13 7.90 -18.84
N GLY A 356 17.70 8.42 -17.69
CA GLY A 356 18.33 9.56 -17.01
C GLY A 356 19.68 9.21 -16.40
N THR A 357 20.68 10.07 -16.60
CA THR A 357 22.06 9.88 -16.11
C THR A 357 22.11 9.63 -14.60
N ASN A 358 22.83 8.58 -14.19
CA ASN A 358 22.92 8.07 -12.81
C ASN A 358 21.59 7.52 -12.25
N ARG A 359 20.58 7.30 -13.10
CA ARG A 359 19.23 6.80 -12.79
C ARG A 359 18.76 5.79 -13.84
N GLU A 360 19.69 5.11 -14.51
CA GLU A 360 19.40 4.16 -15.58
C GLU A 360 19.07 2.74 -15.10
N GLY A 361 19.08 2.48 -13.78
CA GLY A 361 18.79 1.16 -13.21
C GLY A 361 17.30 0.82 -13.19
N TYR A 362 17.00 -0.45 -12.89
CA TYR A 362 15.66 -0.97 -12.60
C TYR A 362 15.82 -2.09 -11.53
N PRO A 363 15.45 -1.84 -10.26
CA PRO A 363 15.69 -2.76 -9.15
C PRO A 363 14.57 -3.82 -9.01
N LEU A 364 14.17 -4.47 -10.11
CA LEU A 364 13.13 -5.51 -10.12
C LEU A 364 11.71 -5.04 -9.71
N ARG A 365 11.49 -3.72 -9.87
CA ARG A 365 10.34 -2.92 -9.44
C ARG A 365 8.93 -3.39 -9.89
N PRO A 366 7.89 -3.32 -9.01
CA PRO A 366 6.57 -3.93 -9.26
C PRO A 366 5.50 -2.99 -9.84
N GLU A 367 5.69 -1.68 -9.81
CA GLU A 367 4.59 -0.70 -9.87
C GLU A 367 3.84 -0.76 -11.22
N LEU A 368 4.56 -1.04 -12.31
CA LEU A 368 3.97 -1.26 -13.63
C LEU A 368 3.13 -2.56 -13.70
N ILE A 369 3.56 -3.65 -13.05
CA ILE A 369 2.79 -4.91 -13.07
C ILE A 369 1.60 -4.87 -12.11
N GLU A 370 1.67 -4.12 -11.00
CA GLU A 370 0.49 -3.81 -10.17
C GLU A 370 -0.60 -3.16 -11.05
N SER A 371 -0.26 -2.06 -11.74
CA SER A 371 -1.19 -1.36 -12.62
C SER A 371 -1.77 -2.23 -13.74
N VAL A 372 -0.94 -3.06 -14.38
CA VAL A 372 -1.40 -4.03 -15.41
C VAL A 372 -2.38 -5.04 -14.82
N MET A 373 -2.12 -5.54 -13.60
CA MET A 373 -2.99 -6.47 -12.89
C MET A 373 -4.36 -5.85 -12.59
N TYR A 374 -4.40 -4.68 -11.94
CA TYR A 374 -5.68 -4.01 -11.63
C TYR A 374 -6.46 -3.61 -12.89
N LEU A 375 -5.79 -3.06 -13.91
CA LEU A 375 -6.47 -2.71 -15.16
C LEU A 375 -6.99 -3.94 -15.89
N TYR A 376 -6.31 -5.09 -15.83
CA TYR A 376 -6.82 -6.34 -16.40
C TYR A 376 -8.04 -6.85 -15.63
N ARG A 377 -8.03 -6.76 -14.29
CA ARG A 377 -9.20 -7.06 -13.45
C ARG A 377 -10.39 -6.14 -13.73
N ALA A 378 -10.16 -4.89 -14.12
CA ALA A 378 -11.21 -3.93 -14.44
C ALA A 378 -11.75 -4.04 -15.88
N THR A 379 -10.95 -4.55 -16.84
CA THR A 379 -11.28 -4.49 -18.29
C THR A 379 -11.38 -5.84 -18.99
N GLY A 380 -10.58 -6.83 -18.59
CA GLY A 380 -10.36 -8.06 -19.34
C GLY A 380 -9.56 -7.89 -20.64
N ASP A 381 -8.91 -6.73 -20.88
CA ASP A 381 -8.22 -6.45 -22.16
C ASP A 381 -7.00 -7.37 -22.37
N PRO A 382 -6.95 -8.18 -23.46
CA PRO A 382 -5.81 -9.06 -23.73
C PRO A 382 -4.49 -8.31 -24.02
N TYR A 383 -4.52 -7.00 -24.31
CA TYR A 383 -3.32 -6.17 -24.35
C TYR A 383 -2.54 -6.26 -23.03
N LEU A 384 -3.23 -6.26 -21.89
CA LEU A 384 -2.61 -6.24 -20.56
C LEU A 384 -1.92 -7.57 -20.24
N ILE A 385 -2.45 -8.70 -20.73
CA ILE A 385 -1.75 -9.99 -20.73
C ILE A 385 -0.46 -9.92 -21.57
N GLN A 386 -0.47 -9.23 -22.71
CA GLN A 386 0.76 -9.02 -23.51
C GLN A 386 1.79 -8.13 -22.78
N VAL A 387 1.36 -7.12 -22.01
CA VAL A 387 2.28 -6.32 -21.15
C VAL A 387 2.92 -7.22 -20.10
N GLY A 388 2.13 -8.02 -19.37
CA GLY A 388 2.64 -8.95 -18.37
C GLY A 388 3.60 -10.00 -18.94
N ILE A 389 3.33 -10.50 -20.17
CA ILE A 389 4.24 -11.38 -20.89
C ILE A 389 5.55 -10.66 -21.19
N ASP A 390 5.51 -9.42 -21.70
CA ASP A 390 6.71 -8.67 -22.04
C ASP A 390 7.55 -8.34 -20.78
N ILE A 391 6.91 -8.14 -19.62
CA ILE A 391 7.59 -8.03 -18.31
C ILE A 391 8.25 -9.35 -17.89
N LEU A 392 7.50 -10.46 -17.89
CA LEU A 392 7.98 -11.80 -17.55
C LEU A 392 9.17 -12.23 -18.43
N ARG A 393 9.11 -11.93 -19.74
CA ARG A 393 10.14 -12.28 -20.72
C ARG A 393 11.43 -11.49 -20.45
N SER A 394 11.35 -10.18 -20.16
CA SER A 394 12.52 -9.38 -19.77
C SER A 394 13.18 -9.89 -18.49
N LEU A 395 12.40 -10.19 -17.46
CA LEU A 395 12.91 -10.70 -16.18
C LEU A 395 13.62 -12.07 -16.34
N GLN A 396 12.99 -13.03 -17.01
CA GLN A 396 13.59 -14.36 -17.28
C GLN A 396 14.86 -14.27 -18.14
N HIS A 397 14.91 -13.35 -19.11
CA HIS A 397 16.04 -13.22 -20.04
C HIS A 397 17.22 -12.44 -19.45
N SER A 398 16.94 -11.30 -18.79
CA SER A 398 17.93 -10.27 -18.51
C SER A 398 18.21 -10.06 -17.02
N ALA A 399 17.26 -10.33 -16.12
CA ALA A 399 17.47 -10.20 -14.68
C ALA A 399 17.95 -11.50 -14.01
N LYS A 400 17.56 -12.67 -14.54
CA LYS A 400 17.86 -13.98 -13.94
C LYS A 400 19.35 -14.25 -13.75
N THR A 401 19.70 -14.92 -12.65
CA THR A 401 21.05 -15.39 -12.31
C THR A 401 21.05 -16.87 -11.92
N THR A 402 22.22 -17.41 -11.59
CA THR A 402 22.37 -18.75 -10.99
C THR A 402 21.73 -18.89 -9.61
N CYS A 403 21.63 -17.80 -8.86
CA CYS A 403 21.24 -17.75 -7.45
C CYS A 403 20.12 -16.71 -7.24
N GLY A 404 19.06 -16.78 -8.06
CA GLY A 404 17.91 -15.85 -8.02
C GLY A 404 17.82 -14.93 -9.25
N TYR A 405 17.52 -13.65 -9.00
CA TYR A 405 17.41 -12.57 -9.99
C TYR A 405 18.16 -11.34 -9.49
N ALA A 406 18.62 -10.48 -10.39
CA ALA A 406 19.47 -9.34 -10.06
C ALA A 406 18.89 -8.04 -10.60
N THR A 407 18.93 -6.99 -9.79
CA THR A 407 18.73 -5.59 -10.20
C THR A 407 19.49 -5.28 -11.49
N ILE A 408 18.80 -4.66 -12.44
CA ILE A 408 19.43 -4.14 -13.66
C ILE A 408 20.07 -2.80 -13.28
N ASN A 409 21.38 -2.67 -13.41
CA ASN A 409 22.10 -1.43 -13.12
C ASN A 409 21.96 -0.41 -14.26
N ASP A 410 21.71 -0.86 -15.49
CA ASP A 410 21.49 0.01 -16.66
C ASP A 410 20.60 -0.69 -17.68
N VAL A 411 19.41 -0.13 -17.94
CA VAL A 411 18.45 -0.69 -18.89
C VAL A 411 18.90 -0.58 -20.36
N ARG A 412 20.01 0.13 -20.66
CA ARG A 412 20.53 0.27 -22.04
C ARG A 412 21.40 -0.91 -22.47
N ASP A 413 22.06 -1.60 -21.53
CA ASP A 413 22.96 -2.74 -21.80
C ASP A 413 22.65 -4.00 -20.97
N HIS A 414 21.68 -3.91 -20.04
CA HIS A 414 21.26 -4.97 -19.11
C HIS A 414 22.38 -5.48 -18.19
N ARG A 415 23.41 -4.68 -17.91
CA ARG A 415 24.41 -5.01 -16.87
C ARG A 415 23.73 -5.07 -15.50
N LYS A 416 24.06 -6.08 -14.70
CA LYS A 416 23.42 -6.40 -13.41
C LYS A 416 24.18 -5.75 -12.25
N ALA A 417 23.46 -5.32 -11.22
CA ALA A 417 23.98 -5.08 -9.88
C ALA A 417 23.75 -6.33 -9.01
N ASP A 418 24.59 -6.53 -7.99
CA ASP A 418 24.55 -7.73 -7.13
C ASP A 418 23.55 -7.57 -5.97
N ARG A 419 22.25 -7.44 -6.28
CA ARG A 419 21.16 -7.31 -5.29
C ARG A 419 19.85 -7.89 -5.84
N MET A 420 19.09 -8.54 -4.96
CA MET A 420 17.71 -8.96 -5.16
C MET A 420 16.89 -8.40 -3.98
N GLU A 421 16.09 -7.38 -4.27
CA GLU A 421 15.23 -6.70 -3.29
C GLU A 421 14.12 -7.64 -2.78
N SER A 422 13.72 -7.52 -1.51
CA SER A 422 12.65 -8.38 -0.96
C SER A 422 11.31 -8.25 -1.72
N PHE A 423 10.96 -7.04 -2.17
CA PHE A 423 9.75 -6.76 -2.96
C PHE A 423 9.69 -7.49 -4.32
N PHE A 424 10.80 -8.02 -4.84
CA PHE A 424 10.71 -8.89 -6.03
C PHE A 424 9.89 -10.16 -5.76
N LEU A 425 10.04 -10.72 -4.55
CA LEU A 425 9.30 -11.88 -4.05
C LEU A 425 7.94 -11.48 -3.45
N ALA A 426 7.83 -10.33 -2.80
CA ALA A 426 6.56 -9.86 -2.25
C ALA A 426 5.59 -9.33 -3.32
N GLU A 427 6.09 -8.64 -4.35
CA GLU A 427 5.24 -7.83 -5.23
C GLU A 427 5.33 -8.24 -6.70
N THR A 428 6.50 -8.10 -7.32
CA THR A 428 6.65 -8.27 -8.78
C THR A 428 6.21 -9.66 -9.24
N THR A 429 6.61 -10.69 -8.51
CA THR A 429 6.17 -12.07 -8.76
C THR A 429 4.72 -12.34 -8.33
N LYS A 430 4.22 -11.70 -7.26
CA LYS A 430 2.83 -11.80 -6.78
C LYS A 430 1.84 -11.21 -7.81
N TYR A 431 2.08 -10.00 -8.30
CA TYR A 431 1.24 -9.35 -9.30
C TYR A 431 1.33 -10.03 -10.68
N LEU A 432 2.52 -10.48 -11.11
CA LEU A 432 2.66 -11.33 -12.31
C LEU A 432 1.82 -12.61 -12.19
N TYR A 433 1.87 -13.29 -11.04
CA TYR A 433 1.11 -14.52 -10.81
C TYR A 433 -0.40 -14.24 -10.80
N LEU A 434 -0.85 -13.19 -10.11
CA LEU A 434 -2.26 -12.78 -10.03
C LEU A 434 -2.84 -12.32 -11.37
N LEU A 435 -2.04 -11.71 -12.25
CA LEU A 435 -2.47 -11.38 -13.62
C LEU A 435 -2.81 -12.64 -14.43
N PHE A 436 -2.01 -13.70 -14.29
CA PHE A 436 -2.19 -14.96 -15.02
C PHE A 436 -3.07 -16.00 -14.29
N ASP A 437 -3.50 -15.72 -13.06
CA ASP A 437 -4.39 -16.57 -12.25
C ASP A 437 -5.75 -15.89 -11.98
N PRO A 438 -6.59 -15.58 -13.01
CA PRO A 438 -7.80 -14.78 -12.84
C PRO A 438 -8.90 -15.42 -11.96
N ASP A 439 -8.76 -16.70 -11.62
CA ASP A 439 -9.62 -17.46 -10.70
C ASP A 439 -9.09 -17.50 -9.25
N ASN A 440 -7.97 -16.84 -8.94
CA ASN A 440 -7.35 -16.88 -7.61
C ASN A 440 -8.32 -16.39 -6.50
N PHE A 441 -8.16 -16.87 -5.27
CA PHE A 441 -9.03 -16.49 -4.15
C PHE A 441 -8.96 -14.98 -3.83
N ILE A 442 -7.81 -14.35 -4.06
CA ILE A 442 -7.61 -12.89 -3.96
C ILE A 442 -8.61 -12.13 -4.84
N HIS A 443 -8.93 -12.69 -6.01
CA HIS A 443 -9.84 -12.11 -7.00
C HIS A 443 -11.34 -12.32 -6.69
N ASN A 444 -11.67 -12.88 -5.52
CA ASN A 444 -13.05 -13.00 -5.06
C ASN A 444 -13.72 -11.62 -4.96
N SER A 445 -14.94 -11.50 -5.47
CA SER A 445 -15.65 -10.23 -5.68
C SER A 445 -16.86 -10.06 -4.76
N GLY A 446 -16.77 -10.48 -3.49
CA GLY A 446 -17.92 -10.47 -2.57
C GLY A 446 -18.96 -11.58 -2.82
N GLN A 447 -18.67 -12.56 -3.68
CA GLN A 447 -19.64 -13.59 -4.09
C GLN A 447 -19.69 -14.80 -3.15
N LYS A 448 -18.64 -15.00 -2.35
CA LYS A 448 -18.48 -16.08 -1.37
C LYS A 448 -17.69 -15.52 -0.19
N GLY A 449 -17.90 -16.08 1.00
CA GLY A 449 -17.11 -15.83 2.20
C GLY A 449 -17.39 -16.93 3.22
N GLU A 450 -16.56 -17.01 4.26
CA GLU A 450 -16.75 -17.95 5.38
C GLU A 450 -17.31 -17.22 6.59
N ILE A 451 -18.38 -17.75 7.19
CA ILE A 451 -18.90 -17.27 8.47
C ILE A 451 -18.08 -17.91 9.59
N ILE A 452 -17.55 -17.08 10.48
CA ILE A 452 -16.88 -17.54 11.70
C ILE A 452 -17.56 -16.96 12.94
N GLU A 453 -17.49 -17.70 14.05
CA GLU A 453 -17.95 -17.27 15.37
C GLU A 453 -16.77 -16.68 16.14
N THR A 454 -16.86 -15.42 16.55
CA THR A 454 -15.89 -14.77 17.45
C THR A 454 -16.56 -14.44 18.80
N GLN A 455 -15.79 -14.05 19.81
CA GLN A 455 -16.34 -13.58 21.08
C GLN A 455 -17.16 -12.28 20.98
N TRP A 456 -17.14 -11.60 19.82
CA TRP A 456 -17.96 -10.42 19.53
C TRP A 456 -19.23 -10.75 18.72
N GLY A 457 -19.31 -11.93 18.10
CA GLY A 457 -20.44 -12.44 17.34
C GLY A 457 -20.04 -13.16 16.05
N GLN A 458 -21.00 -13.39 15.16
CA GLN A 458 -20.72 -13.85 13.80
C GLN A 458 -20.09 -12.73 12.95
N CYS A 459 -19.01 -13.03 12.25
CA CYS A 459 -18.46 -12.18 11.18
C CYS A 459 -18.18 -13.01 9.92
N ILE A 460 -17.87 -12.32 8.81
CA ILE A 460 -17.59 -12.94 7.52
C ILE A 460 -16.15 -12.59 7.11
N VAL A 461 -15.34 -13.61 6.90
CA VAL A 461 -13.96 -13.52 6.39
C VAL A 461 -13.89 -14.15 5.00
N ASP A 462 -12.76 -13.98 4.29
CA ASP A 462 -12.55 -14.49 2.93
C ASP A 462 -13.60 -13.99 1.91
N ALA A 463 -14.29 -12.89 2.22
CA ALA A 463 -15.34 -12.30 1.39
C ALA A 463 -14.82 -11.83 0.02
N GLY A 464 -13.52 -11.56 -0.07
CA GLY A 464 -12.89 -10.95 -1.23
C GLY A 464 -12.96 -9.42 -1.20
N GLY A 465 -12.50 -8.79 -2.29
CA GLY A 465 -12.22 -7.36 -2.27
C GLY A 465 -11.03 -7.00 -1.37
N TYR A 466 -10.02 -7.89 -1.30
CA TYR A 466 -8.80 -7.65 -0.54
C TYR A 466 -8.15 -6.33 -0.97
N ILE A 467 -7.72 -5.54 0.01
CA ILE A 467 -6.96 -4.30 -0.23
C ILE A 467 -5.50 -4.60 0.03
N PHE A 468 -4.68 -4.45 -1.00
CA PHE A 468 -3.23 -4.54 -0.90
C PHE A 468 -2.66 -3.29 -0.24
N ASN A 469 -1.62 -3.41 0.58
CA ASN A 469 -0.80 -2.25 0.94
C ASN A 469 0.17 -1.89 -0.22
N THR A 470 1.13 -0.99 0.03
CA THR A 470 2.13 -0.56 -0.96
C THR A 470 3.28 -1.55 -1.17
N GLU A 471 3.35 -2.63 -0.37
CA GLU A 471 4.32 -3.75 -0.49
C GLU A 471 3.57 -5.05 -0.92
N ALA A 472 2.47 -4.88 -1.65
CA ALA A 472 1.54 -5.93 -2.08
C ALA A 472 1.05 -6.91 -0.99
N HIS A 473 0.91 -6.50 0.26
CA HIS A 473 0.33 -7.34 1.33
C HIS A 473 -1.20 -7.22 1.37
N PRO A 474 -1.99 -8.27 1.04
CA PRO A 474 -3.44 -8.21 1.01
C PRO A 474 -4.05 -8.27 2.42
N ILE A 475 -4.91 -7.31 2.71
CA ILE A 475 -5.74 -7.23 3.91
C ILE A 475 -7.18 -7.62 3.54
N ASP A 476 -7.82 -8.49 4.33
CA ASP A 476 -9.25 -8.83 4.21
C ASP A 476 -10.10 -7.79 4.95
N PRO A 477 -10.91 -6.95 4.26
CA PRO A 477 -11.76 -5.97 4.93
C PRO A 477 -12.81 -6.61 5.85
N GLY A 478 -13.26 -7.83 5.56
CA GLY A 478 -14.24 -8.54 6.38
C GLY A 478 -13.71 -8.89 7.76
N ALA A 479 -12.43 -9.28 7.84
CA ALA A 479 -11.75 -9.60 9.09
C ALA A 479 -11.65 -8.40 10.05
N LEU A 480 -11.56 -7.16 9.53
CA LEU A 480 -11.45 -5.95 10.36
C LEU A 480 -12.72 -5.68 11.19
N TYR A 481 -13.86 -6.24 10.80
CA TYR A 481 -15.12 -6.11 11.55
C TYR A 481 -15.37 -7.25 12.54
N CYS A 482 -14.49 -8.27 12.60
CA CYS A 482 -14.66 -9.45 13.47
C CYS A 482 -14.37 -9.21 14.97
N CYS A 483 -13.61 -8.16 15.27
CA CYS A 483 -12.96 -7.95 16.57
C CYS A 483 -13.58 -6.81 17.39
N HIS A 484 -14.66 -6.23 16.87
CA HIS A 484 -15.42 -5.17 17.51
C HIS A 484 -16.88 -5.61 17.62
N ARG A 485 -17.52 -5.27 18.74
CA ARG A 485 -18.95 -5.53 18.91
C ARG A 485 -19.72 -4.67 17.90
N SER A 486 -20.51 -5.28 17.02
CA SER A 486 -21.37 -4.58 16.07
C SER A 486 -22.36 -3.66 16.80
N GLN A 487 -21.97 -2.41 17.03
CA GLN A 487 -22.89 -1.31 17.27
C GLN A 487 -23.60 -1.02 15.95
N ASN A 488 -24.68 -1.79 15.69
CA ASN A 488 -25.63 -1.62 14.59
C ASN A 488 -25.03 -1.08 13.28
N LEU A 489 -24.69 -1.95 12.32
CA LEU A 489 -24.26 -1.58 10.95
C LEU A 489 -25.17 -0.58 10.20
N PHE A 490 -26.33 -0.21 10.75
CA PHE A 490 -27.30 0.74 10.20
C PHE A 490 -27.89 1.72 11.25
N SER A 491 -27.22 2.06 12.37
CA SER A 491 -27.77 3.05 13.33
C SER A 491 -27.59 4.51 12.90
N ASP A 492 -28.64 5.03 12.24
CA ASP A 492 -29.08 6.43 12.13
C ASP A 492 -28.14 7.53 11.59
N GLN A 493 -26.81 7.35 11.56
CA GLN A 493 -25.99 8.09 10.60
C GLN A 493 -26.23 7.52 9.20
N LYS A 494 -26.92 8.29 8.37
CA LYS A 494 -27.14 7.92 6.97
C LYS A 494 -25.85 8.04 6.17
N ALA A 495 -25.05 6.98 6.18
CA ALA A 495 -24.12 6.69 5.10
C ALA A 495 -24.94 6.55 3.80
N THR A 496 -25.14 7.65 3.09
CA THR A 496 -25.70 7.63 1.74
C THR A 496 -24.71 6.91 0.84
N LEU A 497 -24.97 5.64 0.58
CA LEU A 497 -24.37 4.87 -0.51
C LEU A 497 -24.50 5.66 -1.81
N TRP A 498 -23.45 6.40 -2.15
CA TRP A 498 -23.34 7.14 -3.39
C TRP A 498 -23.41 6.13 -4.53
N LYS A 499 -24.41 6.27 -5.40
CA LYS A 499 -24.52 5.39 -6.56
C LYS A 499 -23.35 5.69 -7.49
N PHE A 500 -22.46 4.72 -7.66
CA PHE A 500 -21.56 4.69 -8.80
C PHE A 500 -22.41 4.68 -10.09
N ILE A 501 -22.44 5.81 -10.79
CA ILE A 501 -23.14 5.98 -12.07
C ILE A 501 -22.07 5.96 -13.17
N PRO A 502 -22.09 4.98 -14.10
CA PRO A 502 -21.16 4.96 -15.22
C PRO A 502 -21.31 6.20 -16.12
N VAL A 503 -20.19 6.75 -16.57
CA VAL A 503 -20.09 8.07 -17.23
C VAL A 503 -20.78 8.17 -18.61
N ASN A 504 -21.25 7.05 -19.18
CA ASN A 504 -21.65 6.96 -20.59
C ASN A 504 -22.99 7.60 -20.99
N ASP A 505 -23.84 8.06 -20.07
CA ASP A 505 -25.11 8.75 -20.40
C ASP A 505 -24.99 10.30 -20.39
N MET A 506 -23.79 10.87 -20.53
CA MET A 506 -23.57 12.33 -20.64
C MET A 506 -23.97 12.94 -21.99
N LYS A 507 -25.27 13.12 -22.22
CA LYS A 507 -25.82 13.97 -23.29
C LYS A 507 -26.94 14.93 -22.83
N GLU A 508 -26.70 15.68 -21.74
CA GLU A 508 -27.36 16.97 -21.49
C GLU A 508 -26.58 17.80 -20.45
N LYS A 509 -25.54 18.50 -20.91
CA LYS A 509 -24.82 19.50 -20.07
C LYS A 509 -25.64 20.79 -19.99
N GLU A 510 -26.41 20.95 -18.91
CA GLU A 510 -26.66 22.25 -18.26
C GLU A 510 -27.51 22.14 -16.97
N ASN A 511 -28.29 21.05 -16.77
CA ASN A 511 -29.20 20.93 -15.61
C ASN A 511 -28.66 20.12 -14.40
N ILE A 512 -27.41 19.65 -14.41
CA ILE A 512 -26.90 18.69 -13.41
C ILE A 512 -26.36 19.35 -12.14
N GLU A 513 -25.75 20.55 -12.20
CA GLU A 513 -25.20 21.23 -11.01
C GLU A 513 -26.24 21.47 -9.91
N HIS A 514 -27.49 21.75 -10.29
CA HIS A 514 -28.60 21.98 -9.35
C HIS A 514 -29.19 20.72 -8.72
N ALA A 515 -28.75 19.51 -9.10
CA ALA A 515 -29.17 18.25 -8.48
C ALA A 515 -28.16 17.70 -7.47
N LEU A 516 -26.89 18.16 -7.50
CA LEU A 516 -25.81 17.66 -6.65
C LEU A 516 -25.74 18.32 -5.26
N TYR A 517 -26.33 19.50 -5.08
CA TYR A 517 -26.31 20.25 -3.82
C TYR A 517 -27.72 20.58 -3.31
N PRO A 518 -28.22 19.87 -2.28
CA PRO A 518 -29.46 20.21 -1.61
C PRO A 518 -29.38 21.55 -0.88
N LYS A 519 -29.98 22.60 -1.45
CA LYS A 519 -30.17 23.91 -0.81
C LYS A 519 -31.22 23.86 0.31
N ASP A 520 -30.90 23.15 1.39
CA ASP A 520 -31.59 23.23 2.69
C ASP A 520 -30.69 22.81 3.88
N ILE A 521 -29.37 22.70 3.68
CA ILE A 521 -28.41 22.85 4.79
C ILE A 521 -28.44 24.33 5.18
N LYS A 522 -29.06 24.63 6.33
CA LYS A 522 -28.96 25.94 6.98
C LYS A 522 -27.51 26.19 7.40
N ASP A 523 -27.10 27.45 7.50
CA ASP A 523 -25.80 27.87 8.01
C ASP A 523 -25.54 27.34 9.44
N THR A 524 -24.93 26.16 9.50
CA THR A 524 -24.15 25.68 10.62
C THR A 524 -22.73 25.53 10.11
N ASN A 525 -21.95 26.60 10.22
CA ASN A 525 -20.49 26.54 10.09
C ASN A 525 -19.95 25.69 11.24
N ASP A 526 -19.97 24.38 11.04
CA ASP A 526 -19.19 23.41 11.80
C ASP A 526 -17.89 23.14 11.01
N ASP A 527 -17.26 24.24 10.54
CA ASP A 527 -15.86 24.32 10.13
C ASP A 527 -15.01 24.01 11.38
N LYS A 528 -15.03 22.75 11.81
CA LYS A 528 -14.10 22.25 12.80
C LYS A 528 -12.73 22.27 12.13
N PRO A 529 -11.76 23.04 12.66
CA PRO A 529 -10.42 23.01 12.12
C PRO A 529 -9.89 21.58 12.20
N ILE A 530 -9.01 21.21 11.27
CA ILE A 530 -8.31 19.92 11.33
C ILE A 530 -7.46 19.94 12.60
N GLU A 531 -7.96 19.27 13.63
CA GLU A 531 -7.33 19.19 14.94
C GLU A 531 -6.20 18.16 14.88
N ILE A 532 -4.97 18.65 14.93
CA ILE A 532 -3.75 17.86 15.05
C ILE A 532 -3.50 17.65 16.55
N VAL A 533 -3.58 16.41 16.99
CA VAL A 533 -3.49 16.00 18.41
C VAL A 533 -2.08 15.46 18.70
N LYS A 534 -1.56 15.62 19.91
CA LYS A 534 -0.26 15.04 20.29
C LYS A 534 -0.38 13.60 20.77
N LEU A 535 0.68 12.82 20.55
CA LEU A 535 0.74 11.41 20.96
C LEU A 535 0.47 11.19 22.47
N SER A 536 0.90 12.12 23.32
CA SER A 536 0.62 12.12 24.75
C SER A 536 -0.88 12.26 25.08
N GLU A 537 -1.61 13.07 24.31
CA GLU A 537 -3.04 13.33 24.49
C GLU A 537 -3.90 12.14 24.02
N MET A 538 -3.50 11.48 22.92
CA MET A 538 -4.10 10.22 22.43
C MET A 538 -3.97 9.09 23.46
N ARG A 539 -2.77 8.91 24.03
CA ARG A 539 -2.49 7.88 25.04
C ARG A 539 -3.38 8.05 26.28
N HIS A 540 -3.58 9.28 26.76
CA HIS A 540 -4.50 9.53 27.88
C HIS A 540 -5.96 9.20 27.53
N THR A 541 -6.40 9.48 26.31
CA THR A 541 -7.77 9.16 25.84
C THR A 541 -7.99 7.65 25.77
N SER A 542 -7.01 6.91 25.24
CA SER A 542 -7.03 5.45 25.14
C SER A 542 -7.11 4.77 26.51
N VAL A 543 -6.28 5.15 27.48
CA VAL A 543 -6.31 4.61 28.84
C VAL A 543 -7.67 4.85 29.52
N ASN A 544 -8.20 6.07 29.42
CA ASN A 544 -9.52 6.41 29.98
C ASN A 544 -10.66 5.59 29.34
N ASN A 545 -10.56 5.23 28.06
CA ASN A 545 -11.54 4.38 27.38
C ASN A 545 -11.44 2.91 27.82
N VAL A 546 -10.24 2.38 28.04
CA VAL A 546 -10.03 1.03 28.58
C VAL A 546 -10.60 0.90 30.00
N GLU A 547 -10.33 1.87 30.89
CA GLU A 547 -10.91 1.87 32.24
C GLU A 547 -12.44 1.99 32.23
N ASN A 548 -13.01 2.81 31.34
CA ASN A 548 -14.46 2.95 31.20
C ASN A 548 -15.14 1.70 30.62
N ASN A 549 -14.46 0.92 29.78
CA ASN A 549 -14.98 -0.36 29.29
C ASN A 549 -14.91 -1.46 30.36
N ASN A 550 -13.83 -1.51 31.14
CA ASN A 550 -13.72 -2.43 32.28
C ASN A 550 -14.81 -2.16 33.34
N ASN A 551 -15.07 -0.89 33.67
CA ASN A 551 -16.13 -0.52 34.62
C ASN A 551 -17.57 -0.80 34.13
N LYS A 552 -17.79 -1.06 32.83
CA LYS A 552 -19.12 -1.41 32.28
C LYS A 552 -19.43 -2.91 32.31
N ASN A 553 -18.48 -3.76 32.73
CA ASN A 553 -18.66 -5.22 32.76
C ASN A 553 -19.15 -5.79 34.11
N LEU A 554 -19.40 -4.97 35.14
CA LEU A 554 -20.08 -5.43 36.36
C LEU A 554 -21.60 -5.58 36.13
N ILE A 555 -22.01 -6.74 35.60
CA ILE A 555 -23.41 -7.17 35.59
C ILE A 555 -23.72 -7.82 36.95
N ASN A 556 -24.74 -7.31 37.65
CA ASN A 556 -25.21 -7.88 38.92
C ASN A 556 -25.68 -9.35 38.75
N PRO A 557 -25.35 -10.25 39.69
CA PRO A 557 -25.83 -11.63 39.62
C PRO A 557 -27.35 -11.72 39.81
N LEU A 558 -28.02 -12.39 38.87
CA LEU A 558 -29.43 -12.79 38.99
C LEU A 558 -29.59 -13.97 39.98
N PRO A 559 -30.76 -14.11 40.64
CA PRO A 559 -30.88 -14.93 41.84
C PRO A 559 -30.85 -16.44 41.58
N LEU A 560 -30.21 -17.17 42.50
CA LEU A 560 -30.14 -18.63 42.54
C LEU A 560 -31.52 -19.28 42.74
N ILE A 561 -31.77 -20.35 41.99
CA ILE A 561 -32.88 -21.30 42.25
C ILE A 561 -32.34 -22.39 43.19
N ASN A 562 -33.13 -22.75 44.20
CA ASN A 562 -32.74 -23.75 45.21
C ASN A 562 -32.49 -25.15 44.62
N GLY A 563 -31.23 -25.59 44.63
CA GLY A 563 -30.81 -26.99 44.69
C GLY A 563 -30.28 -27.32 46.09
N LYS A 564 -30.33 -28.58 46.51
CA LYS A 564 -30.05 -29.02 47.89
C LYS A 564 -29.05 -30.19 47.89
N VAL A 565 -28.39 -30.45 49.03
CA VAL A 565 -27.57 -31.66 49.33
C VAL A 565 -26.22 -31.69 48.58
N ASP A 566 -25.03 -31.84 49.21
CA ASP A 566 -24.69 -32.05 50.64
C ASP A 566 -23.29 -31.50 51.04
N GLU A 567 -23.06 -31.52 52.35
CA GLU A 567 -21.84 -31.30 53.17
C GLU A 567 -20.61 -32.12 52.67
N VAL A 568 -19.33 -31.74 52.86
CA VAL A 568 -18.49 -31.98 54.07
C VAL A 568 -17.02 -31.47 53.88
N ILE A 569 -16.43 -30.84 54.93
CA ILE A 569 -14.99 -30.60 55.27
C ILE A 569 -14.08 -29.74 54.35
N ALA A 570 -13.27 -28.90 55.00
CA ALA A 570 -12.03 -28.28 54.50
C ALA A 570 -10.85 -28.63 55.43
N ILE A 571 -9.61 -28.58 54.90
CA ILE A 571 -8.36 -28.72 55.69
C ILE A 571 -7.36 -27.65 55.19
N GLU A 572 -6.81 -26.87 56.12
CA GLU A 572 -5.65 -26.00 55.92
C GLU A 572 -4.37 -26.72 56.39
N GLU A 573 -3.21 -26.41 55.83
CA GLU A 573 -1.93 -26.61 56.54
C GLU A 573 -0.85 -25.64 56.05
N GLU A 574 -0.28 -24.84 56.95
CA GLU A 574 0.93 -24.03 56.71
C GLU A 574 2.19 -24.88 56.91
N SER A 575 3.29 -24.53 56.22
CA SER A 575 4.63 -24.65 56.82
C SER A 575 5.59 -23.56 56.31
N LYS A 576 6.62 -23.26 57.11
CA LYS A 576 7.57 -22.14 56.95
C LYS A 576 9.01 -22.64 57.21
N ILE A 577 9.98 -21.71 57.13
CA ILE A 577 11.35 -21.71 57.73
C ILE A 577 12.51 -22.07 56.76
N ASN A 578 13.25 -21.02 56.32
CA ASN A 578 14.66 -20.70 56.70
C ASN A 578 15.76 -21.81 56.64
N THR A 579 17.05 -21.58 56.34
CA THR A 579 17.85 -20.35 56.06
C THR A 579 19.29 -20.69 55.57
N ASN A 580 20.04 -19.66 55.15
CA ASN A 580 21.50 -19.42 55.35
C ASN A 580 22.46 -19.40 54.14
N ASN A 581 23.22 -18.29 54.11
CA ASN A 581 24.46 -17.98 53.37
C ASN A 581 25.68 -18.27 54.34
N PRO A 582 26.95 -17.77 54.25
CA PRO A 582 27.48 -16.59 53.50
C PRO A 582 28.96 -16.64 52.98
N GLU A 583 29.47 -15.47 52.51
CA GLU A 583 30.87 -14.95 52.55
C GLU A 583 32.02 -15.54 51.68
N ALA A 584 33.10 -14.81 51.28
CA ALA A 584 33.38 -13.37 51.02
C ALA A 584 34.83 -13.09 50.50
N LEU A 585 35.13 -11.85 50.02
CA LEU A 585 36.48 -11.19 49.81
C LEU A 585 37.40 -11.82 48.69
N SER A 586 38.50 -11.25 48.14
CA SER A 586 39.10 -9.89 47.87
C SER A 586 40.32 -10.08 46.89
N GLY A 587 41.11 -9.13 46.33
CA GLY A 587 41.09 -7.65 46.22
C GLY A 587 42.43 -7.00 45.69
N SER A 588 42.33 -5.78 45.10
CA SER A 588 43.37 -4.72 44.81
C SER A 588 44.57 -4.84 43.83
N LEU A 589 44.75 -3.73 43.05
CA LEU A 589 45.97 -3.00 42.55
C LEU A 589 46.96 -3.50 41.44
N CYS A 590 47.11 -2.62 40.41
CA CYS A 590 48.32 -2.10 39.69
C CYS A 590 49.21 -2.90 38.69
N GLN A 591 49.29 -2.36 37.46
CA GLN A 591 50.45 -2.05 36.54
C GLN A 591 51.71 -2.96 36.54
N GLU A 592 52.28 -3.40 35.40
CA GLU A 592 52.87 -2.59 34.29
C GLU A 592 52.85 -3.31 32.90
N GLU A 593 53.33 -2.64 31.84
CA GLU A 593 53.43 -3.09 30.43
C GLU A 593 54.92 -3.31 30.02
N PRO A 594 55.26 -3.94 28.86
CA PRO A 594 55.41 -3.12 27.64
C PRO A 594 55.18 -3.80 26.26
N GLU A 595 54.66 -2.99 25.33
CA GLU A 595 55.08 -2.87 23.92
C GLU A 595 55.16 -4.10 22.97
N SER A 596 54.20 -4.17 22.03
CA SER A 596 54.38 -3.71 20.62
C SER A 596 53.81 -4.61 19.51
N LEU A 597 52.69 -4.19 18.91
CA LEU A 597 52.49 -4.12 17.45
C LEU A 597 51.19 -3.35 17.14
N LYS A 598 51.31 -2.05 16.84
CA LYS A 598 50.15 -1.21 16.49
C LYS A 598 49.72 -1.45 15.04
N VAL A 599 48.70 -2.28 14.84
CA VAL A 599 47.89 -2.23 13.61
C VAL A 599 46.79 -1.19 13.82
N GLN A 600 46.82 -0.09 13.06
CA GLN A 600 45.69 0.82 13.00
C GLN A 600 44.56 0.17 12.20
N VAL A 601 43.56 -0.36 12.90
CA VAL A 601 42.24 -0.55 12.30
C VAL A 601 41.62 0.84 12.16
N ALA A 602 41.76 1.43 10.99
CA ALA A 602 40.97 2.60 10.64
C ALA A 602 39.50 2.17 10.57
N ALA A 603 38.64 2.81 11.37
CA ALA A 603 37.21 2.63 11.22
C ALA A 603 36.80 3.07 9.80
N PRO A 604 35.98 2.30 9.07
CA PRO A 604 35.40 2.78 7.82
C PRO A 604 34.55 4.03 8.11
N PRO A 605 34.50 5.01 7.19
CA PRO A 605 33.69 6.20 7.38
C PRO A 605 32.22 5.81 7.54
N SER A 606 31.56 6.35 8.57
CA SER A 606 30.18 6.05 8.91
C SER A 606 29.20 6.71 7.93
N GLY A 607 29.06 6.09 6.75
CA GLY A 607 27.98 6.39 5.81
C GLY A 607 26.66 5.88 6.37
N ILE A 608 25.96 6.73 7.12
CA ILE A 608 24.57 6.50 7.51
C ILE A 608 23.71 6.72 6.27
N TYR A 609 23.25 5.64 5.66
CA TYR A 609 22.25 5.70 4.59
C TYR A 609 20.94 6.19 5.19
N LYS A 610 20.42 7.30 4.66
CA LYS A 610 19.06 7.79 4.97
C LYS A 610 18.03 6.93 4.24
N ALA A 611 16.80 6.94 4.73
CA ALA A 611 15.66 6.25 4.11
C ALA A 611 15.11 6.99 2.86
N ASP A 612 15.99 7.40 1.95
CA ASP A 612 15.63 8.02 0.67
C ASP A 612 16.77 7.87 -0.36
N ASP A 613 16.50 7.18 -1.47
CA ASP A 613 17.42 7.06 -2.60
C ASP A 613 17.49 8.32 -3.49
N SER A 614 16.79 9.43 -3.15
CA SER A 614 16.78 10.64 -3.99
C SER A 614 18.04 11.52 -3.92
N GLU A 615 18.85 11.45 -2.85
CA GLU A 615 19.97 12.38 -2.61
C GLU A 615 21.14 12.29 -3.61
N ASN A 616 21.01 13.01 -4.73
CA ASN A 616 22.11 13.64 -5.47
C ASN A 616 21.57 14.69 -6.47
N ILE A 617 21.21 15.88 -5.96
CA ILE A 617 20.84 17.05 -6.77
C ILE A 617 21.79 18.20 -6.43
N ASP A 618 22.92 18.28 -7.13
CA ASP A 618 23.81 19.44 -7.07
C ASP A 618 23.18 20.64 -7.81
N THR A 619 23.30 21.83 -7.21
CA THR A 619 22.67 23.06 -7.72
C THR A 619 23.40 23.65 -8.92
N TYR A 620 22.72 23.78 -10.06
CA TYR A 620 23.24 24.52 -11.22
C TYR A 620 22.85 26.01 -11.17
N GLU A 621 23.86 26.89 -11.18
CA GLU A 621 23.67 28.35 -11.29
C GLU A 621 23.23 28.76 -12.71
N THR A 622 22.09 29.44 -12.83
CA THR A 622 21.60 29.97 -14.12
C THR A 622 22.10 31.39 -14.40
N TYR A 623 22.87 31.55 -15.48
CA TYR A 623 23.17 32.87 -16.06
C TYR A 623 21.95 33.50 -16.77
N THR A 624 21.93 34.83 -16.85
CA THR A 624 20.76 35.63 -17.27
C THR A 624 20.71 36.00 -18.76
N THR A 625 19.52 35.98 -19.37
CA THR A 625 18.98 36.79 -20.51
C THR A 625 17.67 36.16 -21.03
N SER A 626 16.71 36.82 -21.70
CA SER A 626 16.17 38.19 -21.64
C SER A 626 14.98 38.30 -22.61
N ASP A 627 13.89 38.96 -22.21
CA ASP A 627 12.79 39.54 -23.03
C ASP A 627 11.83 38.66 -23.89
N GLY A 628 10.54 39.02 -23.83
CA GLY A 628 9.44 38.54 -24.69
C GLY A 628 8.06 39.04 -24.20
N HIS A 629 7.21 39.61 -25.05
CA HIS A 629 6.00 40.37 -24.64
C HIS A 629 4.70 39.94 -25.38
N TYR A 630 3.65 39.58 -24.62
CA TYR A 630 2.20 39.86 -24.85
C TYR A 630 1.52 39.47 -26.21
N PRO A 631 0.18 39.65 -26.43
CA PRO A 631 -0.93 40.04 -25.53
C PRO A 631 -2.14 39.05 -25.52
N THR A 632 -3.21 39.43 -24.79
CA THR A 632 -4.50 38.71 -24.62
C THR A 632 -5.68 39.36 -25.34
N SER A 633 -6.83 38.66 -25.48
CA SER A 633 -8.17 39.28 -25.70
C SER A 633 -9.33 38.34 -25.31
N ALA A 634 -10.56 38.89 -25.17
CA ALA A 634 -11.82 38.22 -24.78
C ALA A 634 -13.04 39.06 -25.26
N THR A 635 -14.35 38.82 -25.01
CA THR A 635 -15.11 38.03 -24.00
C THR A 635 -16.60 37.90 -24.44
N LYS A 636 -17.43 37.12 -23.69
CA LYS A 636 -18.93 37.22 -23.57
C LYS A 636 -19.79 36.74 -24.76
N ASN A 637 -21.11 36.46 -24.66
CA ASN A 637 -22.04 35.97 -23.60
C ASN A 637 -23.41 35.64 -24.28
N ASN A 638 -24.29 34.82 -23.68
CA ASN A 638 -25.72 35.11 -23.36
C ASN A 638 -26.53 33.85 -22.95
N THR A 639 -27.75 34.06 -22.42
CA THR A 639 -28.58 33.07 -21.67
C THR A 639 -30.07 33.18 -22.02
N GLU A 640 -30.85 32.07 -21.92
CA GLU A 640 -32.31 31.95 -21.61
C GLU A 640 -32.84 30.55 -22.06
N SER A 641 -33.97 29.96 -21.62
CA SER A 641 -34.66 29.87 -20.30
C SER A 641 -35.88 28.88 -20.37
N PHE A 642 -36.53 28.60 -19.21
CA PHE A 642 -37.94 28.11 -19.00
C PHE A 642 -38.35 26.63 -18.76
N ILE A 643 -39.35 26.52 -17.85
CA ILE A 643 -40.39 25.48 -17.59
C ILE A 643 -40.07 24.28 -16.64
N LYS A 644 -41.02 24.04 -15.70
CA LYS A 644 -41.12 22.90 -14.77
C LYS A 644 -42.35 22.05 -15.08
N GLN A 645 -42.35 20.77 -14.69
CA GLN A 645 -43.59 20.03 -14.37
C GLN A 645 -43.41 19.07 -13.16
N ASN A 646 -44.51 18.50 -12.67
CA ASN A 646 -44.64 17.95 -11.31
C ASN A 646 -44.36 16.44 -11.19
N SER A 647 -44.25 15.99 -9.93
CA SER A 647 -43.78 14.68 -9.50
C SER A 647 -44.84 13.58 -9.44
N ILE A 648 -44.37 12.32 -9.52
CA ILE A 648 -45.05 11.13 -8.99
C ILE A 648 -44.01 10.33 -8.20
N LYS A 649 -44.29 10.02 -6.93
CA LYS A 649 -43.47 9.10 -6.12
C LYS A 649 -43.93 7.66 -6.34
N SER A 650 -43.10 6.83 -6.97
CA SER A 650 -43.23 5.37 -6.90
C SER A 650 -42.38 4.80 -5.77
N ARG A 651 -42.81 3.66 -5.20
CA ARG A 651 -42.11 2.96 -4.12
C ARG A 651 -41.01 2.07 -4.73
N PHE A 652 -39.80 2.09 -4.18
CA PHE A 652 -38.65 1.44 -4.80
C PHE A 652 -38.46 0.01 -4.27
N GLU A 653 -38.50 -0.99 -5.16
CA GLU A 653 -38.27 -2.40 -4.83
C GLU A 653 -36.94 -2.89 -5.45
N PRO A 654 -35.94 -3.31 -4.65
CA PRO A 654 -34.58 -3.58 -5.16
C PRO A 654 -34.47 -4.68 -6.23
N GLN A 655 -35.37 -5.66 -6.22
CA GLN A 655 -35.32 -6.79 -7.17
C GLN A 655 -35.57 -6.34 -8.62
N ILE A 656 -36.49 -5.39 -8.82
CA ILE A 656 -36.82 -4.82 -10.15
C ILE A 656 -35.63 -4.04 -10.73
N LEU A 657 -34.81 -3.41 -9.88
CA LEU A 657 -33.58 -2.74 -10.34
C LEU A 657 -32.57 -3.76 -10.91
N LEU A 658 -32.28 -4.83 -10.15
CA LEU A 658 -31.34 -5.88 -10.57
C LEU A 658 -31.81 -6.62 -11.84
N GLU A 659 -33.11 -6.84 -11.97
CA GLU A 659 -33.67 -7.48 -13.17
C GLU A 659 -33.56 -6.58 -14.42
N ASN A 660 -33.77 -5.27 -14.26
CA ASN A 660 -33.60 -4.30 -15.36
C ASN A 660 -32.13 -4.09 -15.75
N ILE A 661 -31.20 -4.15 -14.81
CA ILE A 661 -29.75 -4.15 -15.10
C ILE A 661 -29.39 -5.40 -15.94
N ARG A 662 -29.84 -6.60 -15.53
CA ARG A 662 -29.63 -7.84 -16.28
C ARG A 662 -30.22 -7.78 -17.69
N LYS A 663 -31.43 -7.21 -17.85
CA LYS A 663 -32.07 -7.01 -19.17
C LYS A 663 -31.30 -6.02 -20.06
N ARG A 664 -30.71 -4.95 -19.52
CA ARG A 664 -29.84 -4.04 -20.30
C ARG A 664 -28.56 -4.73 -20.80
N ILE A 665 -27.88 -5.50 -19.95
CA ILE A 665 -26.66 -6.25 -20.31
C ILE A 665 -26.95 -7.24 -21.46
N TYR A 666 -28.05 -8.00 -21.35
CA TYR A 666 -28.46 -8.96 -22.39
C TYR A 666 -28.79 -8.29 -23.73
N ILE A 667 -29.39 -7.09 -23.72
CA ILE A 667 -29.66 -6.31 -24.92
C ILE A 667 -28.38 -5.74 -25.54
N GLN A 668 -27.41 -5.29 -24.73
CA GLN A 668 -26.10 -4.86 -25.24
C GLN A 668 -25.33 -6.02 -25.91
N GLN A 669 -25.37 -7.23 -25.34
CA GLN A 669 -24.78 -8.42 -25.97
C GLN A 669 -25.43 -8.75 -27.33
N ILE A 670 -26.75 -8.60 -27.46
CA ILE A 670 -27.46 -8.81 -28.74
C ILE A 670 -27.13 -7.72 -29.78
N ILE A 671 -26.83 -6.50 -29.35
CA ILE A 671 -26.42 -5.39 -30.24
C ILE A 671 -24.95 -5.53 -30.69
N LEU A 672 -24.09 -6.17 -29.89
CA LEU A 672 -22.70 -6.49 -30.24
C LEU A 672 -22.55 -7.79 -31.07
N GLN A 673 -23.65 -8.47 -31.41
CA GLN A 673 -23.68 -9.66 -32.28
C GLN A 673 -24.46 -9.42 -33.59
N LYS A 674 -24.54 -8.16 -34.05
CA LYS A 674 -25.17 -7.74 -35.31
C LYS A 674 -24.36 -6.66 -36.02
#